data_AF-A0A2G9YT27-F1
#
_entry.id   AF-A0A2G9YT27-F1
#
_cell.length_a   1.000
_cell.length_b   1.000
_cell.length_c   1.000
_cell.angle_alpha   90.00
_cell.angle_beta   90.00
_cell.angle_gamma   90.00
#
_symmetry.space_group_name_H-M   'P 1'
#
loop_
_entity.id
_entity.type
_entity.pdbx_description
1 polymer ?
#
loop_
_entity_poly.entity_id
_entity_poly.type
_entity_poly.pdbx_seq_one_letter_code
_entity_poly.pdbx_strand_id
1 'polypeptide(L)'
;MDSDPNFQEKKEERLEFLKREEIRTMAKDIARLREIEAQEEREKVAAVTPEERKKPPVPFSPEKETQKKAQEAEVKKISLDTLIPKKPPPRPFFLTKILARVFIVLICLFLVGFIYWFFGIRKPAEEITPPTGETEEVGEEEIKEEKPEIVIPPSLIPAEETRAPEVSQMEEIPAAFSQLMKEEIPEGSFVRIVFKNLEENRPASLEDLALVSQVEVPSEFYSKLEQNFTLFIFSQVQGNRVALVGKVKEKEGLNKVFQTWEDKIEKDGIFLSGKQIPTAVSYFRTAFYQGVGIRYLTISKNDFGICYAQFDDNFVLTTSFEGIKRVIDRIKAEELEKQIGQLFIIGFEGKTVTPELEELFKQYKPGGVLLLSDNIENASQLTTLISDLQALSLRETNFPLFIAVDQEGGLVSRIGFASEKTAQSEIKTSTGALQVGSNRGKELKTLGVNLNLAPLLDLTSSGDFLYERSFQKPATEIGYLAKSLILGQKGAGILTAIKHFPGYGGITVHPENELAIVNEIPEISQFEKAMEANPEFIMTANVIYKKLDPTLPFTFSKTAIQFLKNNSNPEVLIISDDLAQDSLLNKFPLEEIVKLPVEAGVDVLIFSGWDIEVSQGLEAFYTAFKNGEVSKANVETAVSRIIQLKQKTLK
;
A
#
# COMPACT_ATOMS: atom_id res chain seq x y z
N MET A 1 -4.52 -44.89 -21.41
CA MET A 1 -3.56 -45.32 -20.38
C MET A 1 -3.87 -44.51 -19.14
N ASP A 2 -4.94 -44.84 -18.41
CA ASP A 2 -5.32 -44.17 -17.15
C ASP A 2 -6.34 -45.06 -16.42
N SER A 3 -5.89 -46.22 -15.96
CA SER A 3 -6.71 -47.14 -15.17
C SER A 3 -5.87 -47.90 -14.13
N ASP A 4 -4.80 -47.29 -13.61
CA ASP A 4 -4.08 -47.78 -12.43
C ASP A 4 -4.42 -46.85 -11.25
N PRO A 5 -5.18 -47.30 -10.24
CA PRO A 5 -5.54 -46.50 -9.07
C PRO A 5 -4.33 -45.99 -8.27
N ASN A 6 -3.13 -46.55 -8.49
CA ASN A 6 -1.88 -46.12 -7.83
C ASN A 6 -1.05 -45.11 -8.65
N PHE A 7 -1.59 -44.54 -9.73
CA PHE A 7 -0.84 -43.62 -10.59
C PHE A 7 -0.49 -42.28 -9.91
N GLN A 8 -1.42 -41.71 -9.14
CA GLN A 8 -1.19 -40.45 -8.42
C GLN A 8 -0.21 -40.64 -7.25
N GLU A 9 -0.33 -41.75 -6.52
CA GLU A 9 0.57 -42.09 -5.41
C GLU A 9 2.01 -42.30 -5.92
N LYS A 10 2.20 -43.03 -7.04
CA LYS A 10 3.51 -43.17 -7.70
C LYS A 10 4.08 -41.83 -8.22
N LYS A 11 3.22 -40.88 -8.58
CA LYS A 11 3.64 -39.54 -9.05
C LYS A 11 4.10 -38.68 -7.88
N GLU A 12 3.44 -38.76 -6.74
CA GLU A 12 3.84 -38.08 -5.50
C GLU A 12 5.14 -38.64 -4.93
N GLU A 13 5.31 -39.97 -4.89
CA GLU A 13 6.58 -40.60 -4.48
C GLU A 13 7.75 -40.21 -5.40
N ARG A 14 7.51 -40.14 -6.72
CA ARG A 14 8.52 -39.70 -7.69
C ARG A 14 8.88 -38.22 -7.52
N LEU A 15 7.90 -37.39 -7.17
CA LEU A 15 8.12 -35.96 -6.92
C LEU A 15 8.88 -35.72 -5.61
N GLU A 16 8.60 -36.48 -4.55
CA GLU A 16 9.40 -36.48 -3.32
C GLU A 16 10.84 -36.94 -3.57
N PHE A 17 11.03 -37.98 -4.37
CA PHE A 17 12.36 -38.47 -4.72
C PHE A 17 13.19 -37.42 -5.47
N LEU A 18 12.59 -36.75 -6.47
CA LEU A 18 13.23 -35.67 -7.23
C LEU A 18 13.59 -34.47 -6.34
N LYS A 19 12.70 -34.08 -5.42
CA LYS A 19 13.00 -33.01 -4.43
C LYS A 19 14.17 -33.38 -3.53
N ARG A 20 14.26 -34.63 -3.07
CA ARG A 20 15.39 -35.10 -2.23
C ARG A 20 16.70 -35.14 -3.03
N GLU A 21 16.64 -35.46 -4.33
CA GLU A 21 17.82 -35.46 -5.19
C GLU A 21 18.31 -34.04 -5.48
N GLU A 22 17.42 -33.08 -5.77
CA GLU A 22 17.73 -31.66 -5.94
C GLU A 22 18.34 -31.03 -4.67
N ILE A 23 17.79 -31.34 -3.49
CA ILE A 23 18.35 -30.86 -2.22
C ILE A 23 19.78 -31.42 -2.02
N ARG A 24 20.02 -32.67 -2.42
CA ARG A 24 21.34 -33.32 -2.29
C ARG A 24 22.36 -32.76 -3.28
N THR A 25 21.95 -32.40 -4.50
CA THR A 25 22.83 -31.73 -5.48
C THR A 25 23.14 -30.29 -5.04
N MET A 26 22.14 -29.54 -4.57
CA MET A 26 22.36 -28.20 -4.01
C MET A 26 23.33 -28.20 -2.83
N ALA A 27 23.24 -29.17 -1.92
CA ALA A 27 24.18 -29.29 -0.80
C ALA A 27 25.63 -29.55 -1.26
N LYS A 28 25.83 -30.32 -2.33
CA LYS A 28 27.15 -30.55 -2.93
C LYS A 28 27.69 -29.30 -3.63
N ASP A 29 26.83 -28.55 -4.31
CA ASP A 29 27.22 -27.31 -4.99
C ASP A 29 27.59 -26.22 -3.98
N ILE A 30 26.88 -26.12 -2.86
CA ILE A 30 27.23 -25.21 -1.74
C ILE A 30 28.58 -25.60 -1.12
N ALA A 31 28.85 -26.89 -0.93
CA ALA A 31 30.14 -27.35 -0.41
C ALA A 31 31.29 -27.01 -1.38
N ARG A 32 31.08 -27.17 -2.69
CA ARG A 32 32.05 -26.81 -3.73
C ARG A 32 32.29 -25.30 -3.79
N LEU A 33 31.25 -24.49 -3.63
CA LEU A 33 31.38 -23.02 -3.57
C LEU A 33 32.20 -22.58 -2.35
N ARG A 34 31.98 -23.17 -1.18
CA ARG A 34 32.78 -22.90 0.03
C ARG A 34 34.25 -23.29 -0.15
N GLU A 35 34.52 -24.37 -0.88
CA GLU A 35 35.89 -24.81 -1.17
C GLU A 35 36.59 -23.85 -2.14
N ILE A 36 35.87 -23.33 -3.14
CA ILE A 36 36.37 -22.28 -4.05
C ILE A 36 36.65 -20.98 -3.27
N GLU A 37 35.72 -20.53 -2.41
CA GLU A 37 35.92 -19.34 -1.57
C GLU A 37 37.13 -19.50 -0.63
N ALA A 38 37.28 -20.66 0.01
CA ALA A 38 38.43 -20.96 0.86
C ALA A 38 39.75 -20.99 0.07
N GLN A 39 39.71 -21.38 -1.20
CA GLN A 39 40.87 -21.38 -2.08
C GLN A 39 41.24 -19.95 -2.52
N GLU A 40 40.25 -19.12 -2.88
CA GLU A 40 40.46 -17.69 -3.16
C GLU A 40 41.01 -16.94 -1.94
N GLU A 41 40.55 -17.27 -0.73
CA GLU A 41 41.05 -16.68 0.51
C GLU A 41 42.51 -17.10 0.80
N ARG A 42 42.85 -18.38 0.55
CA ARG A 42 44.24 -18.86 0.63
C ARG A 42 45.15 -18.18 -0.40
N GLU A 43 44.66 -17.95 -1.61
CA GLU A 43 45.40 -17.22 -2.65
C GLU A 43 45.58 -15.74 -2.30
N LYS A 44 44.57 -15.08 -1.70
CA LYS A 44 44.69 -13.71 -1.15
C LYS A 44 45.72 -13.64 -0.03
N VAL A 45 45.76 -14.62 0.86
CA VAL A 45 46.75 -14.70 1.96
C VAL A 45 48.16 -15.04 1.45
N ALA A 46 48.27 -15.81 0.36
CA ALA A 46 49.53 -16.14 -0.29
C ALA A 46 50.09 -15.00 -1.16
N ALA A 47 49.24 -14.08 -1.64
CA ALA A 47 49.62 -12.90 -2.43
C ALA A 47 50.25 -11.76 -1.60
N VAL A 48 50.30 -11.88 -0.28
CA VAL A 48 50.97 -10.91 0.61
C VAL A 48 52.49 -11.17 0.61
N THR A 49 53.27 -10.22 0.11
CA THR A 49 54.73 -10.32 -0.01
C THR A 49 55.45 -10.34 1.35
N PRO A 50 56.65 -10.96 1.46
CA PRO A 50 57.38 -11.09 2.72
C PRO A 50 57.83 -9.77 3.39
N GLU A 51 57.71 -8.62 2.71
CA GLU A 51 58.07 -7.31 3.25
C GLU A 51 57.01 -6.71 4.19
N GLU A 52 55.75 -7.15 4.15
CA GLU A 52 54.71 -6.69 5.10
C GLU A 52 54.72 -7.45 6.43
N ARG A 53 55.49 -8.55 6.55
CA ARG A 53 55.59 -9.38 7.77
C ARG A 53 56.67 -8.94 8.77
N LYS A 54 57.37 -7.82 8.55
CA LYS A 54 58.48 -7.33 9.41
C LYS A 54 58.28 -5.93 10.00
N LYS A 55 57.05 -5.55 10.36
CA LYS A 55 56.85 -4.44 11.31
C LYS A 55 56.54 -5.01 12.70
N PRO A 56 57.37 -4.75 13.73
CA PRO A 56 57.02 -5.14 15.09
C PRO A 56 55.78 -4.35 15.56
N PRO A 57 54.98 -4.89 16.50
CA PRO A 57 53.83 -4.18 17.04
C PRO A 57 54.31 -2.90 17.70
N VAL A 58 53.74 -1.76 17.29
CA VAL A 58 53.99 -0.45 17.91
C VAL A 58 53.51 -0.51 19.37
N PRO A 59 54.36 -0.17 20.36
CA PRO A 59 53.89 -0.05 21.74
C PRO A 59 52.89 1.10 21.85
N PHE A 60 51.81 0.88 22.61
CA PHE A 60 50.88 1.93 23.03
C PHE A 60 51.69 3.09 23.66
N SER A 61 51.70 4.24 22.99
CA SER A 61 52.21 5.50 23.54
C SER A 61 51.02 6.42 23.84
N PRO A 62 50.84 6.88 25.09
CA PRO A 62 49.72 7.72 25.49
C PRO A 62 50.01 9.18 25.15
N GLU A 63 50.01 9.51 23.87
CA GLU A 63 50.18 10.89 23.40
C GLU A 63 49.25 11.17 22.22
N LYS A 64 47.95 11.22 22.51
CA LYS A 64 46.95 11.96 21.74
C LYS A 64 45.68 12.28 22.55
N GLU A 65 45.82 12.34 23.88
CA GLU A 65 44.76 12.76 24.81
C GLU A 65 45.03 14.17 25.40
N THR A 66 46.09 14.85 24.93
CA THR A 66 46.54 16.14 25.47
C THR A 66 46.33 17.33 24.52
N GLN A 67 45.62 17.14 23.41
CA GLN A 67 45.17 18.25 22.54
C GLN A 67 43.66 18.50 22.54
N LYS A 68 42.89 17.73 23.33
CA LYS A 68 41.44 17.96 23.49
C LYS A 68 41.03 18.53 24.85
N LYS A 69 42.00 18.74 25.77
CA LYS A 69 41.78 19.25 27.14
C LYS A 69 42.37 20.65 27.41
N ALA A 70 42.77 21.38 26.37
CA ALA A 70 43.34 22.73 26.49
C ALA A 70 42.46 23.83 25.85
N GLN A 71 41.17 23.58 25.62
CA GLN A 71 40.22 24.59 25.14
C GLN A 71 39.00 24.79 26.07
N GLU A 72 39.02 24.18 27.25
CA GLU A 72 38.02 24.35 28.30
C GLU A 72 38.69 24.84 29.60
N ALA A 73 39.11 26.10 29.63
CA ALA A 73 39.22 26.90 30.87
C ALA A 73 39.77 28.31 30.59
N GLU A 74 38.88 29.27 30.33
CA GLU A 74 38.94 30.72 30.66
C GLU A 74 37.83 31.39 29.83
N VAL A 75 36.77 32.04 30.34
CA VAL A 75 36.69 33.10 31.36
C VAL A 75 35.19 33.31 31.76
N LYS A 76 34.91 33.28 33.09
CA LYS A 76 34.05 34.17 33.94
C LYS A 76 32.77 34.82 33.33
N LYS A 77 31.66 35.09 34.05
CA LYS A 77 31.12 34.89 35.41
C LYS A 77 29.73 35.61 35.40
N ILE A 78 28.76 35.18 36.23
CA ILE A 78 27.58 35.97 36.73
C ILE A 78 26.36 36.06 35.76
N SER A 79 25.07 35.97 36.14
CA SER A 79 24.34 35.84 37.42
C SER A 79 23.07 34.96 37.28
N LEU A 80 22.62 34.46 38.43
CA LEU A 80 21.38 33.75 38.68
C LEU A 80 20.17 34.72 38.79
N ASP A 81 19.88 35.50 37.75
CA ASP A 81 18.75 36.48 37.70
C ASP A 81 17.86 36.38 36.44
N THR A 82 17.90 35.26 35.71
CA THR A 82 17.03 35.05 34.52
C THR A 82 15.90 34.04 34.73
N LEU A 83 15.75 33.53 35.95
CA LEU A 83 14.59 32.74 36.40
C LEU A 83 13.49 33.67 36.93
N ILE A 84 12.76 34.36 36.03
CA ILE A 84 11.35 34.80 36.17
C ILE A 84 10.88 35.22 34.76
N PRO A 85 9.78 34.65 34.22
CA PRO A 85 9.24 35.09 32.94
C PRO A 85 8.69 36.52 33.03
N LYS A 86 9.17 37.41 32.14
CA LYS A 86 8.56 38.74 31.96
C LYS A 86 7.19 38.60 31.29
N LYS A 87 6.19 39.27 31.87
CA LYS A 87 4.81 39.44 31.36
C LYS A 87 4.81 39.88 29.88
N PRO A 88 3.95 39.32 29.00
CA PRO A 88 3.84 39.80 27.62
C PRO A 88 3.18 41.19 27.61
N PRO A 89 3.70 42.19 26.87
CA PRO A 89 2.98 43.42 26.58
C PRO A 89 2.05 43.24 25.36
N PRO A 90 1.00 44.07 25.23
CA PRO A 90 -0.16 43.82 24.37
C PRO A 90 0.13 44.12 22.88
N ARG A 91 -0.56 43.41 21.97
CA ARG A 91 -0.71 43.81 20.54
C ARG A 91 -1.58 45.08 20.44
N PRO A 92 -1.72 45.82 19.28
CA PRO A 92 -1.31 45.56 17.89
C PRO A 92 -0.84 46.83 17.08
N PHE A 93 -0.72 46.71 15.73
CA PHE A 93 -1.25 47.68 14.71
C PHE A 93 -0.32 48.61 13.87
N PHE A 94 0.00 48.24 12.60
CA PHE A 94 -0.01 49.13 11.41
C PHE A 94 0.15 48.36 10.07
N LEU A 95 1.15 47.47 9.96
CA LEU A 95 1.45 46.74 8.71
C LEU A 95 0.35 45.76 8.27
N THR A 96 -0.34 45.12 9.21
CA THR A 96 -1.41 44.16 8.89
C THR A 96 -2.66 44.81 8.30
N LYS A 97 -2.97 46.07 8.65
CA LYS A 97 -4.05 46.82 7.96
C LYS A 97 -3.63 47.29 6.58
N ILE A 98 -2.36 47.58 6.35
CA ILE A 98 -1.87 47.97 5.02
C ILE A 98 -1.93 46.77 4.09
N LEU A 99 -1.46 45.60 4.53
CA LEU A 99 -1.55 44.36 3.75
C LEU A 99 -2.99 43.95 3.47
N ALA A 100 -3.89 44.01 4.46
CA ALA A 100 -5.31 43.72 4.25
C ALA A 100 -5.98 44.73 3.28
N ARG A 101 -5.62 46.02 3.34
CA ARG A 101 -6.16 47.04 2.43
C ARG A 101 -5.62 46.89 1.00
N VAL A 102 -4.35 46.56 0.82
CA VAL A 102 -3.77 46.25 -0.50
C VAL A 102 -4.42 45.00 -1.10
N PHE A 103 -4.65 43.97 -0.28
CA PHE A 103 -5.33 42.76 -0.70
C PHE A 103 -6.79 42.99 -1.12
N ILE A 104 -7.54 43.80 -0.36
CA ILE A 104 -8.92 44.18 -0.72
C ILE A 104 -8.96 45.01 -2.01
N VAL A 105 -8.01 45.94 -2.22
CA VAL A 105 -7.94 46.73 -3.45
C VAL A 105 -7.63 45.85 -4.67
N LEU A 106 -6.75 44.86 -4.53
CA LEU A 106 -6.46 43.91 -5.61
C LEU A 106 -7.68 43.05 -5.97
N ILE A 107 -8.44 42.59 -4.97
CA ILE A 107 -9.70 41.85 -5.20
C ILE A 107 -10.73 42.73 -5.90
N CYS A 108 -10.87 44.00 -5.49
CA CYS A 108 -11.78 44.93 -6.16
C CYS A 108 -11.37 45.21 -7.61
N LEU A 109 -10.07 45.39 -7.89
CA LEU A 109 -9.58 45.57 -9.26
C LEU A 109 -9.80 44.32 -10.12
N PHE A 110 -9.62 43.13 -9.54
CA PHE A 110 -9.91 41.87 -10.22
C PHE A 110 -11.41 41.72 -10.52
N LEU A 111 -12.29 42.04 -9.57
CA LEU A 111 -13.74 42.03 -9.77
C LEU A 111 -14.21 43.04 -10.82
N VAL A 112 -13.65 44.25 -10.83
CA VAL A 112 -13.96 45.25 -11.86
C VAL A 112 -13.47 44.80 -13.24
N GLY A 113 -12.26 44.22 -13.31
CA GLY A 113 -11.74 43.61 -14.54
C GLY A 113 -12.60 42.45 -15.03
N PHE A 114 -13.06 41.59 -14.12
CA PHE A 114 -13.94 40.47 -14.43
C PHE A 114 -15.32 40.95 -14.91
N ILE A 115 -15.92 41.95 -14.26
CA ILE A 115 -17.20 42.54 -14.66
C ILE A 115 -17.06 43.24 -16.02
N TYR A 116 -15.98 43.98 -16.25
CA TYR A 116 -15.70 44.60 -17.55
C TYR A 116 -15.52 43.55 -18.65
N TRP A 117 -14.83 42.44 -18.38
CA TRP A 117 -14.72 41.34 -19.32
C TRP A 117 -16.08 40.66 -19.56
N PHE A 118 -16.83 40.35 -18.50
CA PHE A 118 -18.08 39.58 -18.56
C PHE A 118 -19.25 40.36 -19.20
N PHE A 119 -19.33 41.67 -19.00
CA PHE A 119 -20.41 42.50 -19.56
C PHE A 119 -19.96 43.39 -20.72
N GLY A 120 -18.68 43.73 -20.82
CA GLY A 120 -18.16 44.66 -21.83
C GLY A 120 -17.45 44.00 -23.01
N ILE A 121 -16.87 42.80 -22.83
CA ILE A 121 -16.08 42.11 -23.87
C ILE A 121 -16.71 40.78 -24.27
N ARG A 122 -17.35 40.07 -23.33
CA ARG A 122 -17.98 38.78 -23.59
C ARG A 122 -19.23 38.98 -24.44
N LYS A 123 -19.10 38.79 -25.76
CA LYS A 123 -20.24 38.65 -26.65
C LYS A 123 -21.02 37.39 -26.25
N PRO A 124 -22.35 37.46 -26.07
CA PRO A 124 -23.16 36.26 -25.86
C PRO A 124 -23.04 35.36 -27.09
N ALA A 125 -23.04 34.04 -26.89
CA ALA A 125 -23.10 33.07 -27.97
C ALA A 125 -24.40 33.29 -28.76
N GLU A 126 -24.29 33.46 -30.07
CA GLU A 126 -25.45 33.65 -30.95
C GLU A 126 -26.31 32.38 -30.96
N GLU A 127 -27.59 32.54 -30.64
CA GLU A 127 -28.63 31.54 -30.86
C GLU A 127 -28.79 31.31 -32.37
N ILE A 128 -28.51 30.09 -32.83
CA ILE A 128 -28.73 29.70 -34.23
C ILE A 128 -30.23 29.44 -34.42
N THR A 129 -30.96 30.43 -34.94
CA THR A 129 -32.21 30.21 -35.68
C THR A 129 -31.93 30.25 -37.18
N PRO A 130 -32.47 29.32 -37.99
CA PRO A 130 -32.18 29.30 -39.42
C PRO A 130 -33.08 30.30 -40.17
N PRO A 131 -32.53 31.06 -41.13
CA PRO A 131 -33.31 31.52 -42.24
C PRO A 131 -32.72 31.07 -43.59
N THR A 132 -33.64 30.57 -44.39
CA THR A 132 -33.66 30.51 -45.85
C THR A 132 -33.07 31.74 -46.53
N GLY A 133 -32.16 31.47 -47.47
CA GLY A 133 -32.06 32.10 -48.79
C GLY A 133 -31.87 33.62 -48.84
N GLU A 134 -30.66 34.05 -49.20
CA GLU A 134 -30.38 34.70 -50.49
C GLU A 134 -28.86 34.89 -50.64
N THR A 135 -28.40 34.69 -51.87
CA THR A 135 -27.01 34.68 -52.31
C THR A 135 -26.43 36.09 -52.39
N GLU A 136 -25.33 36.35 -51.69
CA GLU A 136 -24.36 37.40 -52.07
C GLU A 136 -22.93 36.91 -51.84
N GLU A 137 -22.14 36.92 -52.92
CA GLU A 137 -20.72 36.59 -52.96
C GLU A 137 -19.89 37.71 -52.31
N VAL A 138 -19.08 37.38 -51.29
CA VAL A 138 -18.01 38.25 -50.80
C VAL A 138 -16.79 37.42 -50.40
N GLY A 139 -15.69 37.64 -51.14
CA GLY A 139 -14.33 37.83 -50.63
C GLY A 139 -13.65 36.72 -49.83
N GLU A 140 -12.66 36.09 -50.44
CA GLU A 140 -11.64 35.24 -49.79
C GLU A 140 -10.92 36.00 -48.65
N GLU A 141 -11.25 35.69 -47.40
CA GLU A 141 -10.33 35.86 -46.28
C GLU A 141 -9.83 34.46 -45.87
N GLU A 142 -8.52 34.24 -45.98
CA GLU A 142 -7.83 33.04 -45.51
C GLU A 142 -8.08 32.86 -44.00
N ILE A 143 -9.00 31.96 -43.67
CA ILE A 143 -9.13 31.39 -42.33
C ILE A 143 -7.87 30.54 -42.10
N LYS A 144 -6.94 31.03 -41.27
CA LYS A 144 -5.94 30.13 -40.66
C LYS A 144 -6.70 29.17 -39.75
N GLU A 145 -6.94 27.95 -40.23
CA GLU A 145 -7.41 26.83 -39.41
C GLU A 145 -6.43 26.64 -38.24
N GLU A 146 -6.87 26.93 -37.01
CA GLU A 146 -6.20 26.42 -35.82
C GLU A 146 -6.37 24.90 -35.81
N LYS A 147 -5.27 24.17 -36.12
CA LYS A 147 -5.26 22.70 -36.10
C LYS A 147 -5.72 22.20 -34.71
N PRO A 148 -6.54 21.14 -34.63
CA PRO A 148 -7.00 20.59 -33.35
C PRO A 148 -5.81 20.15 -32.49
N GLU A 149 -5.82 20.49 -31.20
CA GLU A 149 -4.77 20.08 -30.26
C GLU A 149 -4.72 18.54 -30.13
N ILE A 150 -3.54 17.95 -30.34
CA ILE A 150 -3.32 16.50 -30.25
C ILE A 150 -3.44 16.06 -28.79
N VAL A 151 -4.47 15.28 -28.47
CA VAL A 151 -4.71 14.74 -27.12
C VAL A 151 -3.69 13.65 -26.78
N ILE A 152 -2.91 13.85 -25.72
CA ILE A 152 -1.93 12.88 -25.22
C ILE A 152 -2.62 11.94 -24.24
N PRO A 153 -2.53 10.60 -24.41
CA PRO A 153 -3.13 9.66 -23.46
C PRO A 153 -2.45 9.72 -22.09
N PRO A 154 -3.12 9.32 -21.00
CA PRO A 154 -2.50 9.25 -19.68
C PRO A 154 -1.35 8.22 -19.66
N SER A 155 -0.33 8.50 -18.85
CA SER A 155 0.78 7.59 -18.62
C SER A 155 0.30 6.34 -17.87
N LEU A 156 0.84 5.17 -18.22
CA LEU A 156 0.52 3.91 -17.53
C LEU A 156 1.23 3.76 -16.18
N ILE A 157 2.34 4.49 -15.99
CA ILE A 157 3.05 4.59 -14.71
C ILE A 157 3.54 6.04 -14.49
N PRO A 158 3.78 6.49 -13.25
CA PRO A 158 4.27 7.84 -12.97
C PRO A 158 5.64 8.14 -13.62
N ALA A 159 5.78 9.35 -14.15
CA ALA A 159 7.00 9.90 -14.74
C ALA A 159 7.34 11.23 -14.05
N GLU A 160 8.63 11.55 -13.92
CA GLU A 160 9.06 12.86 -13.38
C GLU A 160 8.78 13.99 -14.36
N GLU A 161 8.85 13.70 -15.66
CA GLU A 161 8.67 14.67 -16.73
C GLU A 161 7.99 13.98 -17.93
N THR A 162 7.17 14.72 -18.68
CA THR A 162 6.68 14.29 -19.99
C THR A 162 7.19 15.25 -21.06
N ARG A 163 7.88 14.71 -22.07
CA ARG A 163 8.33 15.42 -23.27
C ARG A 163 7.53 14.95 -24.47
N ALA A 164 6.98 15.90 -25.19
CA ALA A 164 6.14 15.63 -26.35
C ALA A 164 6.68 16.28 -27.63
N PRO A 165 7.81 15.80 -28.18
CA PRO A 165 8.39 16.35 -29.40
C PRO A 165 7.41 16.25 -30.57
N GLU A 166 7.33 17.33 -31.34
CA GLU A 166 6.51 17.42 -32.55
C GLU A 166 7.36 17.07 -33.77
N VAL A 167 6.85 16.14 -34.58
CA VAL A 167 7.47 15.70 -35.83
C VAL A 167 6.54 15.99 -36.99
N SER A 168 7.10 16.50 -38.08
CA SER A 168 6.32 16.81 -39.28
C SER A 168 6.10 15.57 -40.14
N GLN A 169 7.05 14.63 -40.09
CA GLN A 169 7.00 13.34 -40.77
C GLN A 169 7.51 12.24 -39.82
N MET A 170 6.98 11.03 -39.95
CA MET A 170 7.32 9.92 -39.05
C MET A 170 8.82 9.52 -39.15
N GLU A 171 9.45 9.75 -40.29
CA GLU A 171 10.87 9.49 -40.53
C GLU A 171 11.82 10.36 -39.69
N GLU A 172 11.32 11.45 -39.08
CA GLU A 172 12.10 12.32 -38.19
C GLU A 172 12.26 11.73 -36.78
N ILE A 173 11.40 10.77 -36.39
CA ILE A 173 11.36 10.19 -35.04
C ILE A 173 12.71 9.59 -34.61
N PRO A 174 13.41 8.76 -35.42
CA PRO A 174 14.70 8.19 -35.00
C PRO A 174 15.76 9.24 -34.67
N ALA A 175 15.80 10.35 -35.43
CA ALA A 175 16.75 11.44 -35.21
C ALA A 175 16.41 12.21 -33.91
N ALA A 176 15.13 12.56 -33.74
CA ALA A 176 14.64 13.21 -32.53
C ALA A 176 14.85 12.35 -31.28
N PHE A 177 14.57 11.04 -31.36
CA PHE A 177 14.82 10.10 -30.26
C PHE A 177 16.31 9.97 -29.93
N SER A 178 17.19 9.92 -30.94
CA SER A 178 18.63 9.89 -30.72
C SER A 178 19.16 11.13 -30.02
N GLN A 179 18.56 12.30 -30.28
CA GLN A 179 18.88 13.54 -29.56
C GLN A 179 18.46 13.44 -28.10
N LEU A 180 17.21 13.03 -27.83
CA LEU A 180 16.70 12.86 -26.47
C LEU A 180 17.55 11.88 -25.63
N MET A 181 18.01 10.77 -26.24
CA MET A 181 18.86 9.79 -25.56
C MET A 181 20.24 10.33 -25.14
N LYS A 182 20.70 11.46 -25.71
CA LYS A 182 21.97 12.11 -25.38
C LYS A 182 21.85 13.21 -24.33
N GLU A 183 20.62 13.58 -23.97
CA GLU A 183 20.40 14.65 -23.00
C GLU A 183 20.76 14.19 -21.58
N GLU A 184 21.21 15.15 -20.77
CA GLU A 184 21.45 14.92 -19.36
C GLU A 184 20.11 14.84 -18.62
N ILE A 185 19.83 13.65 -18.08
CA ILE A 185 18.65 13.36 -17.27
C ILE A 185 19.18 12.97 -15.89
N PRO A 186 18.56 13.44 -14.78
CA PRO A 186 18.99 13.06 -13.45
C PRO A 186 18.92 11.54 -13.27
N GLU A 187 19.98 10.95 -12.72
CA GLU A 187 20.08 9.50 -12.49
C GLU A 187 18.86 8.98 -11.71
N GLY A 188 18.30 7.86 -12.15
CA GLY A 188 17.11 7.24 -11.56
C GLY A 188 15.78 7.77 -12.08
N SER A 189 15.77 8.83 -12.89
CA SER A 189 14.54 9.44 -13.40
C SER A 189 14.00 8.73 -14.65
N PHE A 190 12.68 8.76 -14.80
CA PHE A 190 11.92 8.36 -15.96
C PHE A 190 11.32 9.59 -16.65
N VAL A 191 11.83 9.89 -17.83
CA VAL A 191 11.25 10.93 -18.71
C VAL A 191 10.34 10.25 -19.71
N ARG A 192 9.05 10.52 -19.63
CA ARG A 192 8.05 10.01 -20.58
C ARG A 192 8.21 10.71 -21.92
N ILE A 193 8.22 9.95 -23.02
CA ILE A 193 8.32 10.48 -24.38
C ILE A 193 7.02 10.19 -25.15
N VAL A 194 6.45 11.23 -25.78
CA VAL A 194 5.27 11.11 -26.64
C VAL A 194 5.51 11.86 -27.96
N PHE A 195 5.81 11.15 -29.05
CA PHE A 195 5.94 11.80 -30.35
C PHE A 195 4.58 12.23 -30.88
N LYS A 196 4.41 13.53 -31.17
CA LYS A 196 3.21 14.08 -31.81
C LYS A 196 3.43 14.12 -33.32
N ASN A 197 2.64 13.36 -34.09
CA ASN A 197 2.67 13.43 -35.54
C ASN A 197 1.73 14.55 -36.02
N LEU A 198 2.32 15.61 -36.58
CA LEU A 198 1.58 16.78 -37.08
C LEU A 198 0.89 16.55 -38.43
N GLU A 199 1.30 15.54 -39.19
CA GLU A 199 0.69 15.15 -40.47
C GLU A 199 -0.62 14.38 -40.24
N GLU A 200 -0.60 13.40 -39.34
CA GLU A 200 -1.78 12.58 -39.01
C GLU A 200 -2.62 13.13 -37.86
N ASN A 201 -2.18 14.24 -37.25
CA ASN A 201 -2.82 14.91 -36.11
C ASN A 201 -3.14 13.96 -34.94
N ARG A 202 -2.19 13.06 -34.62
CA ARG A 202 -2.31 12.09 -33.52
C ARG A 202 -0.94 11.77 -32.90
N PRO A 203 -0.88 11.22 -31.68
CA PRO A 203 0.36 10.65 -31.15
C PRO A 203 0.81 9.44 -31.99
N ALA A 204 2.13 9.24 -32.10
CA ALA A 204 2.70 8.05 -32.74
C ALA A 204 2.32 6.79 -31.95
N SER A 205 1.88 5.75 -32.66
CA SER A 205 1.54 4.45 -32.09
C SER A 205 2.78 3.58 -31.90
N LEU A 206 2.64 2.44 -31.23
CA LEU A 206 3.76 1.51 -31.06
C LEU A 206 4.21 0.90 -32.40
N GLU A 207 3.25 0.65 -33.29
CA GLU A 207 3.49 0.20 -34.66
C GLU A 207 4.30 1.23 -35.46
N ASP A 208 3.93 2.51 -35.36
CA ASP A 208 4.64 3.59 -36.04
C ASP A 208 6.11 3.63 -35.59
N LEU A 209 6.34 3.57 -34.28
CA LEU A 209 7.69 3.59 -33.68
C LEU A 209 8.54 2.40 -34.14
N ALA A 210 7.96 1.20 -34.21
CA ALA A 210 8.66 0.00 -34.68
C ALA A 210 9.01 0.09 -36.17
N LEU A 211 8.07 0.60 -36.99
CA LEU A 211 8.25 0.76 -38.42
C LEU A 211 9.41 1.72 -38.74
N VAL A 212 9.40 2.93 -38.17
CA VAL A 212 10.44 3.94 -38.41
C VAL A 212 11.80 3.55 -37.84
N SER A 213 11.81 2.73 -36.79
CA SER A 213 13.03 2.20 -36.19
C SER A 213 13.57 0.95 -36.89
N GLN A 214 12.82 0.44 -37.89
CA GLN A 214 13.10 -0.81 -38.60
C GLN A 214 13.28 -2.00 -37.64
N VAL A 215 12.44 -2.06 -36.60
CA VAL A 215 12.42 -3.16 -35.63
C VAL A 215 11.39 -4.18 -36.08
N GLU A 216 11.83 -5.40 -36.34
CA GLU A 216 10.94 -6.49 -36.72
C GLU A 216 10.24 -7.05 -35.47
N VAL A 217 8.99 -6.64 -35.26
CA VAL A 217 8.11 -7.13 -34.19
C VAL A 217 7.10 -8.11 -34.79
N PRO A 218 6.81 -9.26 -34.13
CA PRO A 218 5.77 -10.18 -34.61
C PRO A 218 4.42 -9.47 -34.77
N SER A 219 3.71 -9.72 -35.88
CA SER A 219 2.43 -9.04 -36.17
C SER A 219 1.34 -9.31 -35.12
N GLU A 220 1.36 -10.48 -34.48
CA GLU A 220 0.43 -10.85 -33.40
C GLU A 220 0.69 -10.12 -32.08
N PHE A 221 1.85 -9.46 -31.92
CA PHE A 221 2.19 -8.76 -30.69
C PHE A 221 1.25 -7.57 -30.42
N TYR A 222 1.00 -6.76 -31.44
CA TYR A 222 0.17 -5.56 -31.33
C TYR A 222 -1.29 -5.86 -31.00
N SER A 223 -1.84 -6.95 -31.56
CA SER A 223 -3.23 -7.34 -31.29
C SER A 223 -3.45 -7.79 -29.84
N LYS A 224 -2.38 -8.19 -29.14
CA LYS A 224 -2.41 -8.65 -27.75
C LYS A 224 -2.27 -7.53 -26.72
N LEU A 225 -1.89 -6.33 -27.13
CA LEU A 225 -1.77 -5.16 -26.27
C LEU A 225 -2.94 -4.18 -26.44
N GLU A 226 -3.22 -3.41 -25.40
CA GLU A 226 -4.04 -2.21 -25.51
C GLU A 226 -3.35 -1.16 -26.38
N GLN A 227 -4.14 -0.25 -26.97
CA GLN A 227 -3.60 0.82 -27.81
C GLN A 227 -2.74 1.80 -27.02
N ASN A 228 -3.07 2.02 -25.74
CA ASN A 228 -2.28 2.90 -24.88
C ASN A 228 -0.99 2.19 -24.43
N PHE A 229 0.13 2.88 -24.58
CA PHE A 229 1.44 2.47 -24.08
C PHE A 229 2.14 3.67 -23.47
N THR A 230 3.23 3.43 -22.75
CA THR A 230 4.12 4.50 -22.31
C THR A 230 5.56 4.17 -22.61
N LEU A 231 6.22 5.09 -23.32
CA LEU A 231 7.64 5.05 -23.63
C LEU A 231 8.38 6.01 -22.70
N PHE A 232 9.50 5.55 -22.17
CA PHE A 232 10.35 6.29 -21.26
C PHE A 232 11.81 6.25 -21.67
N ILE A 233 12.51 7.32 -21.33
CA ILE A 233 13.96 7.30 -21.13
C ILE A 233 14.22 7.17 -19.63
N PHE A 234 14.85 6.08 -19.23
CA PHE A 234 15.34 5.83 -17.89
C PHE A 234 16.83 6.16 -17.80
N SER A 235 17.22 7.07 -16.91
CA SER A 235 18.64 7.40 -16.72
C SER A 235 19.29 6.57 -15.63
N GLN A 236 20.46 6.02 -15.92
CA GLN A 236 21.29 5.27 -14.97
C GLN A 236 22.77 5.62 -15.17
N VAL A 237 23.64 5.21 -14.24
CA VAL A 237 25.09 5.51 -14.28
C VAL A 237 25.74 5.21 -15.64
N GLN A 238 25.33 4.13 -16.31
CA GLN A 238 25.88 3.72 -17.61
C GLN A 238 25.19 4.40 -18.81
N GLY A 239 24.44 5.48 -18.57
CA GLY A 239 23.72 6.28 -19.56
C GLY A 239 22.24 5.96 -19.66
N ASN A 240 21.56 6.70 -20.53
CA ASN A 240 20.13 6.57 -20.76
C ASN A 240 19.75 5.21 -21.36
N ARG A 241 18.58 4.70 -20.96
CA ARG A 241 17.99 3.42 -21.36
C ARG A 241 16.55 3.64 -21.76
N VAL A 242 16.01 2.72 -22.54
CA VAL A 242 14.63 2.78 -23.01
C VAL A 242 13.79 1.86 -22.13
N ALA A 243 12.61 2.31 -21.74
CA ALA A 243 11.59 1.47 -21.14
C ALA A 243 10.24 1.69 -21.82
N LEU A 244 9.52 0.61 -22.04
CA LEU A 244 8.20 0.56 -22.64
C LEU A 244 7.28 -0.21 -21.69
N VAL A 245 6.12 0.37 -21.40
CA VAL A 245 5.05 -0.27 -20.62
C VAL A 245 3.80 -0.30 -21.48
N GLY A 246 3.12 -1.45 -21.52
CA GLY A 246 1.83 -1.62 -22.18
C GLY A 246 0.91 -2.51 -21.36
N LYS A 247 -0.40 -2.42 -21.60
CA LYS A 247 -1.41 -3.30 -20.98
C LYS A 247 -1.74 -4.46 -21.88
N VAL A 248 -1.87 -5.66 -21.31
CA VAL A 248 -2.16 -6.91 -22.03
C VAL A 248 -3.67 -7.15 -22.04
N LYS A 249 -4.28 -7.24 -23.22
CA LYS A 249 -5.72 -7.55 -23.39
C LYS A 249 -6.04 -8.99 -23.04
N GLU A 250 -5.22 -9.92 -23.51
CA GLU A 250 -5.38 -11.36 -23.33
C GLU A 250 -4.06 -11.99 -22.90
N LYS A 251 -4.03 -12.58 -21.70
CA LYS A 251 -2.81 -13.20 -21.16
C LYS A 251 -2.40 -14.45 -21.95
N GLU A 252 -3.35 -15.13 -22.59
CA GLU A 252 -3.09 -16.33 -23.38
C GLU A 252 -2.46 -15.99 -24.75
N GLY A 253 -1.37 -16.69 -25.06
CA GLY A 253 -0.70 -16.62 -26.37
C GLY A 253 0.45 -15.62 -26.45
N LEU A 254 0.50 -14.58 -25.62
CA LEU A 254 1.58 -13.57 -25.67
C LEU A 254 2.97 -14.19 -25.41
N ASN A 255 3.07 -15.15 -24.48
CA ASN A 255 4.30 -15.92 -24.25
C ASN A 255 4.78 -16.67 -25.50
N LYS A 256 3.86 -17.20 -26.31
CA LYS A 256 4.20 -17.92 -27.55
C LYS A 256 4.70 -16.97 -28.63
N VAL A 257 4.10 -15.76 -28.70
CA VAL A 257 4.57 -14.68 -29.58
C VAL A 257 6.01 -14.32 -29.22
N PHE A 258 6.32 -14.17 -27.93
CA PHE A 258 7.69 -13.90 -27.51
C PHE A 258 8.67 -15.02 -27.77
N GLN A 259 8.32 -16.29 -27.51
CA GLN A 259 9.20 -17.42 -27.83
C GLN A 259 9.57 -17.44 -29.32
N THR A 260 8.59 -17.20 -30.18
CA THR A 260 8.83 -17.10 -31.63
C THR A 260 9.76 -15.93 -31.97
N TRP A 261 9.65 -14.82 -31.25
CA TRP A 261 10.52 -13.66 -31.43
C TRP A 261 11.94 -13.91 -30.90
N GLU A 262 12.07 -14.55 -29.75
CA GLU A 262 13.34 -15.01 -29.17
C GLU A 262 14.06 -15.93 -30.17
N ASP A 263 13.41 -16.98 -30.68
CA ASP A 263 13.98 -17.90 -31.66
C ASP A 263 14.54 -17.18 -32.89
N LYS A 264 13.82 -16.16 -33.37
CA LYS A 264 14.26 -15.33 -34.50
C LYS A 264 15.47 -14.47 -34.13
N ILE A 265 15.46 -13.82 -32.97
CA ILE A 265 16.59 -13.01 -32.48
C ILE A 265 17.84 -13.88 -32.25
N GLU A 266 17.68 -15.08 -31.71
CA GLU A 266 18.78 -16.02 -31.46
C GLU A 266 19.41 -16.52 -32.76
N LYS A 267 18.59 -16.72 -33.81
CA LYS A 267 19.03 -17.20 -35.12
C LYS A 267 19.62 -16.11 -36.01
N ASP A 268 18.89 -15.01 -36.16
CA ASP A 268 19.20 -13.96 -37.14
C ASP A 268 20.01 -12.80 -36.50
N GLY A 269 20.00 -12.69 -35.17
CA GLY A 269 20.60 -11.59 -34.41
C GLY A 269 19.64 -10.42 -34.23
N ILE A 270 20.09 -9.40 -33.48
CA ILE A 270 19.30 -8.18 -33.23
C ILE A 270 19.61 -7.17 -34.32
N PHE A 271 18.58 -6.58 -34.92
CA PHE A 271 18.72 -5.49 -35.88
C PHE A 271 18.08 -4.21 -35.35
N LEU A 272 18.77 -3.09 -35.50
CA LEU A 272 18.24 -1.76 -35.19
C LEU A 272 18.61 -0.80 -36.33
N SER A 273 17.62 -0.12 -36.89
CA SER A 273 17.80 0.75 -38.08
C SER A 273 18.53 0.02 -39.22
N GLY A 274 18.19 -1.25 -39.44
CA GLY A 274 18.76 -2.09 -40.51
C GLY A 274 20.19 -2.59 -40.26
N LYS A 275 20.78 -2.37 -39.08
CA LYS A 275 22.13 -2.85 -38.73
C LYS A 275 22.11 -3.93 -37.66
N GLN A 276 22.87 -5.00 -37.85
CA GLN A 276 23.02 -6.06 -36.86
C GLN A 276 23.85 -5.57 -35.67
N ILE A 277 23.35 -5.77 -34.45
CA ILE A 277 24.01 -5.41 -33.20
C ILE A 277 24.76 -6.64 -32.67
N PRO A 278 26.06 -6.52 -32.32
CA PRO A 278 26.80 -7.63 -31.72
C PRO A 278 26.28 -7.93 -30.31
N THR A 279 26.03 -9.20 -30.00
CA THR A 279 25.58 -9.64 -28.68
C THR A 279 26.69 -10.37 -27.91
N ALA A 280 26.71 -10.22 -26.59
CA ALA A 280 27.68 -10.92 -25.74
C ALA A 280 27.31 -12.40 -25.56
N VAL A 281 26.01 -12.71 -25.60
CA VAL A 281 25.43 -14.05 -25.60
C VAL A 281 24.32 -14.11 -26.64
N SER A 282 24.14 -15.26 -27.29
CA SER A 282 23.21 -15.43 -28.41
C SER A 282 21.87 -16.08 -28.02
N TYR A 283 21.53 -16.12 -26.73
CA TYR A 283 20.30 -16.75 -26.26
C TYR A 283 19.69 -16.04 -25.04
N PHE A 284 18.37 -16.13 -24.91
CA PHE A 284 17.63 -15.53 -23.82
C PHE A 284 17.70 -16.36 -22.53
N ARG A 285 17.76 -15.68 -21.40
CA ARG A 285 17.79 -16.26 -20.06
C ARG A 285 16.62 -15.74 -19.22
N THR A 286 16.36 -16.41 -18.10
CA THR A 286 15.36 -15.98 -17.13
C THR A 286 16.03 -15.58 -15.82
N ALA A 287 15.59 -14.48 -15.24
CA ALA A 287 15.88 -14.08 -13.86
C ALA A 287 14.56 -13.79 -13.14
N PHE A 288 14.59 -13.69 -11.81
CA PHE A 288 13.42 -13.33 -11.01
C PHE A 288 13.70 -12.08 -10.18
N TYR A 289 12.74 -11.17 -10.13
CA TYR A 289 12.78 -10.00 -9.27
C TYR A 289 11.40 -9.78 -8.65
N GLN A 290 11.33 -9.82 -7.32
CA GLN A 290 10.07 -9.76 -6.56
C GLN A 290 8.97 -10.71 -7.10
N GLY A 291 9.36 -11.95 -7.44
CA GLY A 291 8.46 -12.96 -8.00
C GLY A 291 8.13 -12.81 -9.50
N VAL A 292 8.53 -11.72 -10.15
CA VAL A 292 8.33 -11.50 -11.59
C VAL A 292 9.44 -12.19 -12.36
N GLY A 293 9.07 -13.06 -13.31
CA GLY A 293 10.01 -13.68 -14.26
C GLY A 293 10.40 -12.72 -15.36
N ILE A 294 11.68 -12.36 -15.41
CA ILE A 294 12.28 -11.46 -16.39
C ILE A 294 13.02 -12.30 -17.44
N ARG A 295 12.62 -12.17 -18.71
CA ARG A 295 13.37 -12.70 -19.85
C ARG A 295 14.38 -11.66 -20.31
N TYR A 296 15.62 -12.06 -20.54
CA TYR A 296 16.67 -11.12 -20.93
C TYR A 296 17.72 -11.68 -21.88
N LEU A 297 18.26 -10.81 -22.72
CA LEU A 297 19.37 -11.03 -23.63
C LEU A 297 20.44 -9.94 -23.41
N THR A 298 21.64 -10.32 -22.99
CA THR A 298 22.72 -9.37 -22.69
C THR A 298 23.48 -9.00 -23.97
N ILE A 299 23.45 -7.71 -24.33
CA ILE A 299 24.20 -7.16 -25.46
C ILE A 299 25.61 -6.75 -25.01
N SER A 300 25.73 -6.05 -23.88
CA SER A 300 27.01 -5.59 -23.34
C SER A 300 27.13 -5.75 -21.83
N LYS A 301 28.36 -5.69 -21.32
CA LYS A 301 28.64 -5.75 -19.87
C LYS A 301 28.17 -4.52 -19.09
N ASN A 302 27.78 -3.43 -19.75
CA ASN A 302 27.34 -2.16 -19.12
C ASN A 302 25.83 -2.13 -18.86
N ASP A 303 25.26 -3.28 -18.49
CA ASP A 303 23.82 -3.47 -18.31
C ASP A 303 23.00 -2.95 -19.51
N PHE A 304 23.44 -3.33 -20.71
CA PHE A 304 22.71 -3.05 -21.94
C PHE A 304 22.30 -4.38 -22.56
N GLY A 305 21.01 -4.49 -22.85
CA GLY A 305 20.41 -5.72 -23.33
C GLY A 305 18.98 -5.50 -23.77
N ILE A 306 18.25 -6.59 -23.97
CA ILE A 306 16.79 -6.59 -24.06
C ILE A 306 16.31 -7.29 -22.80
N CYS A 307 15.45 -6.66 -22.03
CA CYS A 307 14.80 -7.27 -20.87
C CYS A 307 13.30 -7.08 -21.02
N TYR A 308 12.51 -8.14 -20.88
CA TYR A 308 11.06 -8.01 -20.87
C TYR A 308 10.42 -8.92 -19.81
N ALA A 309 9.24 -8.52 -19.35
CA ALA A 309 8.45 -9.27 -18.39
C ALA A 309 6.97 -9.06 -18.66
N GLN A 310 6.18 -10.08 -18.33
CA GLN A 310 4.73 -10.01 -18.25
C GLN A 310 4.33 -10.40 -16.83
N PHE A 311 3.59 -9.52 -16.15
CA PHE A 311 3.03 -9.79 -14.83
C PHE A 311 1.76 -8.97 -14.65
N ASP A 312 0.81 -9.50 -13.88
CA ASP A 312 -0.54 -8.96 -13.78
C ASP A 312 -1.16 -8.76 -15.17
N ASP A 313 -1.52 -7.53 -15.52
CA ASP A 313 -2.00 -7.07 -16.82
C ASP A 313 -0.95 -6.23 -17.57
N ASN A 314 0.30 -6.20 -17.10
CA ASN A 314 1.36 -5.35 -17.64
C ASN A 314 2.34 -6.16 -18.50
N PHE A 315 2.70 -5.58 -19.63
CA PHE A 315 3.89 -5.93 -20.40
C PHE A 315 4.93 -4.82 -20.23
N VAL A 316 6.16 -5.22 -19.92
CA VAL A 316 7.29 -4.30 -19.74
C VAL A 316 8.43 -4.77 -20.63
N LEU A 317 9.02 -3.85 -21.39
CA LEU A 317 10.23 -4.07 -22.16
C LEU A 317 11.21 -2.93 -21.90
N THR A 318 12.47 -3.24 -21.62
CA THR A 318 13.51 -2.25 -21.36
C THR A 318 14.83 -2.66 -21.98
N THR A 319 15.77 -1.70 -22.06
CA THR A 319 17.11 -1.97 -22.59
C THR A 319 18.19 -2.20 -21.51
N SER A 320 17.78 -2.42 -20.26
CA SER A 320 18.67 -2.61 -19.11
C SER A 320 17.99 -3.39 -17.99
N PHE A 321 18.74 -4.22 -17.27
CA PHE A 321 18.22 -4.98 -16.14
C PHE A 321 17.84 -4.07 -14.96
N GLU A 322 18.56 -2.97 -14.74
CA GLU A 322 18.16 -1.97 -13.74
C GLU A 322 16.85 -1.28 -14.14
N GLY A 323 16.71 -0.86 -15.40
CA GLY A 323 15.47 -0.27 -15.92
C GLY A 323 14.23 -1.13 -15.69
N ILE A 324 14.28 -2.44 -15.99
CA ILE A 324 13.10 -3.31 -15.78
C ILE A 324 12.76 -3.46 -14.29
N LYS A 325 13.75 -3.54 -13.40
CA LYS A 325 13.50 -3.57 -11.95
C LYS A 325 12.77 -2.32 -11.49
N ARG A 326 13.24 -1.15 -11.92
CA ARG A 326 12.64 0.14 -11.56
C ARG A 326 11.22 0.29 -12.08
N VAL A 327 10.93 -0.21 -13.29
CA VAL A 327 9.56 -0.25 -13.80
C VAL A 327 8.68 -1.18 -12.96
N ILE A 328 9.17 -2.38 -12.62
CA ILE A 328 8.44 -3.31 -11.74
C ILE A 328 8.17 -2.66 -10.37
N ASP A 329 9.16 -2.00 -9.79
CA ASP A 329 9.02 -1.28 -8.51
C ASP A 329 7.94 -0.20 -8.56
N ARG A 330 7.88 0.58 -9.66
CA ARG A 330 6.86 1.63 -9.86
C ARG A 330 5.46 1.04 -10.01
N ILE A 331 5.29 0.03 -10.86
CA ILE A 331 3.99 -0.63 -11.06
C ILE A 331 3.47 -1.20 -9.73
N LYS A 332 4.33 -1.92 -9.01
CA LYS A 332 3.95 -2.49 -7.70
C LYS A 332 3.71 -1.44 -6.63
N ALA A 333 4.46 -0.34 -6.63
CA ALA A 333 4.20 0.77 -5.72
C ALA A 333 2.83 1.39 -5.96
N GLU A 334 2.50 1.67 -7.22
CA GLU A 334 1.20 2.24 -7.60
C GLU A 334 0.03 1.30 -7.24
N GLU A 335 0.20 0.00 -7.47
CA GLU A 335 -0.81 -0.99 -7.08
C GLU A 335 -0.99 -1.05 -5.56
N LEU A 336 0.11 -1.04 -4.79
CA LEU A 336 0.03 -1.00 -3.34
C LEU A 336 -0.66 0.28 -2.85
N GLU A 337 -0.32 1.44 -3.40
CA GLU A 337 -0.93 2.72 -3.04
C GLU A 337 -2.46 2.73 -3.22
N LYS A 338 -2.97 2.08 -4.27
CA LYS A 338 -4.41 1.90 -4.51
C LYS A 338 -5.07 1.01 -3.45
N GLN A 339 -4.29 0.17 -2.77
CA GLN A 339 -4.77 -0.80 -1.80
C GLN A 339 -4.50 -0.42 -0.33
N ILE A 340 -3.75 0.66 -0.05
CA ILE A 340 -3.43 1.11 1.33
C ILE A 340 -4.68 1.25 2.18
N GLY A 341 -5.76 1.75 1.58
CA GLY A 341 -7.07 1.90 2.22
C GLY A 341 -7.58 0.63 2.91
N GLN A 342 -7.18 -0.54 2.41
CA GLN A 342 -7.58 -1.83 2.96
C GLN A 342 -7.11 -2.06 4.40
N LEU A 343 -6.11 -1.33 4.88
CA LEU A 343 -5.67 -1.35 6.27
C LEU A 343 -6.75 -0.84 7.25
N PHE A 344 -7.71 -0.04 6.78
CA PHE A 344 -8.58 0.71 7.67
C PHE A 344 -9.99 0.13 7.78
N ILE A 345 -10.48 0.02 9.01
CA ILE A 345 -11.91 -0.04 9.31
C ILE A 345 -12.32 1.30 9.89
N ILE A 346 -13.26 1.97 9.24
CA ILE A 346 -13.64 3.34 9.58
C ILE A 346 -15.06 3.44 10.12
N GLY A 347 -15.32 4.31 11.08
CA GLY A 347 -16.68 4.75 11.34
C GLY A 347 -17.11 5.86 10.36
N PHE A 348 -18.38 6.25 10.46
CA PHE A 348 -18.97 7.34 9.68
C PHE A 348 -20.27 7.81 10.33
N GLU A 349 -20.72 9.01 9.98
CA GLU A 349 -21.98 9.57 10.47
C GLU A 349 -23.16 9.24 9.57
N GLY A 350 -24.35 9.13 10.16
CA GLY A 350 -25.61 8.98 9.43
C GLY A 350 -26.01 7.53 9.12
N LYS A 351 -27.16 7.39 8.45
CA LYS A 351 -27.88 6.12 8.25
C LYS A 351 -27.98 5.71 6.78
N THR A 352 -27.37 6.48 5.89
CA THR A 352 -27.38 6.28 4.44
C THR A 352 -26.03 6.70 3.90
N VAL A 353 -25.65 6.21 2.72
CA VAL A 353 -24.46 6.71 2.02
C VAL A 353 -24.72 8.15 1.57
N THR A 354 -23.89 9.09 2.02
CA THR A 354 -23.94 10.51 1.61
C THR A 354 -22.86 10.81 0.57
N PRO A 355 -22.97 11.90 -0.20
CA PRO A 355 -21.92 12.32 -1.14
C PRO A 355 -20.54 12.49 -0.50
N GLU A 356 -20.49 12.95 0.75
CA GLU A 356 -19.24 13.11 1.51
C GLU A 356 -18.60 11.75 1.81
N LEU A 357 -19.40 10.75 2.17
CA LEU A 357 -18.93 9.38 2.39
C LEU A 357 -18.48 8.73 1.07
N GLU A 358 -19.18 8.98 -0.03
CA GLU A 358 -18.76 8.51 -1.36
C GLU A 358 -17.39 9.08 -1.75
N GLU A 359 -17.15 10.37 -1.52
CA GLU A 359 -15.85 10.99 -1.83
C GLU A 359 -14.74 10.44 -0.92
N LEU A 360 -15.03 10.19 0.37
CA LEU A 360 -14.09 9.52 1.27
C LEU A 360 -13.71 8.12 0.76
N PHE A 361 -14.69 7.33 0.32
CA PHE A 361 -14.44 5.99 -0.25
C PHE A 361 -13.63 6.05 -1.54
N LYS A 362 -13.94 6.98 -2.42
CA LYS A 362 -13.19 7.19 -3.66
C LYS A 362 -11.74 7.58 -3.39
N GLN A 363 -11.51 8.47 -2.43
CA GLN A 363 -10.17 8.94 -2.07
C GLN A 363 -9.36 7.84 -1.36
N TYR A 364 -9.90 7.29 -0.27
CA TYR A 364 -9.13 6.45 0.65
C TYR A 364 -9.41 4.96 0.57
N LYS A 365 -10.47 4.51 -0.10
CA LYS A 365 -10.73 3.08 -0.40
C LYS A 365 -10.65 2.16 0.83
N PRO A 366 -11.38 2.46 1.93
CA PRO A 366 -11.26 1.75 3.20
C PRO A 366 -11.52 0.24 3.06
N GLY A 367 -10.86 -0.56 3.90
CA GLY A 367 -11.02 -2.01 3.96
C GLY A 367 -12.29 -2.46 4.65
N GLY A 368 -12.87 -1.64 5.50
CA GLY A 368 -14.13 -1.92 6.17
C GLY A 368 -14.75 -0.70 6.80
N VAL A 369 -15.94 -0.92 7.35
CA VAL A 369 -16.68 0.06 8.14
C VAL A 369 -17.04 -0.51 9.50
N LEU A 370 -17.05 0.34 10.52
CA LEU A 370 -17.55 0.05 11.85
C LEU A 370 -18.95 0.67 12.02
N LEU A 371 -19.95 -0.17 12.17
CA LEU A 371 -21.32 0.26 12.43
C LEU A 371 -21.50 0.59 13.91
N LEU A 372 -21.76 1.86 14.20
CA LEU A 372 -22.12 2.36 15.51
C LEU A 372 -23.63 2.52 15.63
N SER A 373 -24.11 2.77 16.84
CA SER A 373 -25.55 2.89 17.12
C SER A 373 -26.23 3.98 16.30
N ASP A 374 -25.53 5.08 15.99
CA ASP A 374 -26.09 6.19 15.20
C ASP A 374 -26.31 5.83 13.72
N ASN A 375 -25.68 4.76 13.23
CA ASN A 375 -25.89 4.25 11.87
C ASN A 375 -27.11 3.32 11.75
N ILE A 376 -27.69 2.90 12.89
CA ILE A 376 -28.64 1.77 12.96
C ILE A 376 -29.99 2.25 13.47
N GLU A 377 -31.02 2.15 12.62
CA GLU A 377 -32.41 2.46 13.00
C GLU A 377 -33.29 1.22 13.07
N ASN A 378 -33.36 0.46 11.96
CA ASN A 378 -34.17 -0.74 11.85
C ASN A 378 -33.57 -1.68 10.80
N ALA A 379 -34.06 -2.93 10.76
CA ALA A 379 -33.50 -3.97 9.89
C ALA A 379 -33.52 -3.59 8.40
N SER A 380 -34.58 -2.94 7.93
CA SER A 380 -34.71 -2.55 6.51
C SER A 380 -33.69 -1.48 6.15
N GLN A 381 -33.61 -0.41 6.95
CA GLN A 381 -32.66 0.68 6.74
C GLN A 381 -31.22 0.16 6.79
N LEU A 382 -30.87 -0.67 7.78
CA LEU A 382 -29.52 -1.17 7.95
C LEU A 382 -29.09 -2.06 6.77
N THR A 383 -29.98 -2.94 6.29
CA THR A 383 -29.69 -3.80 5.14
C THR A 383 -29.45 -2.98 3.87
N THR A 384 -30.25 -1.92 3.66
CA THR A 384 -30.02 -0.97 2.54
C THR A 384 -28.67 -0.27 2.67
N LEU A 385 -28.37 0.31 3.84
CA LEU A 385 -27.10 0.98 4.09
C LEU A 385 -25.89 0.07 3.81
N ILE A 386 -25.93 -1.17 4.32
CA ILE A 386 -24.84 -2.13 4.10
C ILE A 386 -24.72 -2.50 2.62
N SER A 387 -25.84 -2.69 1.92
CA SER A 387 -25.83 -2.97 0.48
C SER A 387 -25.20 -1.82 -0.31
N ASP A 388 -25.54 -0.58 0.01
CA ASP A 388 -25.01 0.61 -0.66
C ASP A 388 -23.49 0.77 -0.39
N LEU A 389 -23.05 0.54 0.84
CA LEU A 389 -21.62 0.55 1.21
C LEU A 389 -20.83 -0.54 0.50
N GLN A 390 -21.37 -1.75 0.39
CA GLN A 390 -20.72 -2.83 -0.35
C GLN A 390 -20.63 -2.51 -1.85
N ALA A 391 -21.70 -1.98 -2.44
CA ALA A 391 -21.70 -1.57 -3.84
C ALA A 391 -20.66 -0.45 -4.10
N LEU A 392 -20.57 0.51 -3.19
CA LEU A 392 -19.58 1.58 -3.23
C LEU A 392 -18.15 1.02 -3.16
N SER A 393 -17.84 0.13 -2.22
CA SER A 393 -16.51 -0.50 -2.12
C SER A 393 -16.14 -1.31 -3.35
N LEU A 394 -17.07 -2.10 -3.89
CA LEU A 394 -16.83 -2.91 -5.08
C LEU A 394 -16.57 -2.03 -6.30
N ARG A 395 -17.30 -0.91 -6.44
CA ARG A 395 -17.07 0.08 -7.51
C ARG A 395 -15.67 0.69 -7.45
N GLU A 396 -15.19 1.03 -6.27
CA GLU A 396 -13.90 1.74 -6.12
C GLU A 396 -12.68 0.80 -6.03
N THR A 397 -12.86 -0.45 -5.62
CA THR A 397 -11.73 -1.34 -5.25
C THR A 397 -11.81 -2.77 -5.78
N ASN A 398 -12.98 -3.24 -6.24
CA ASN A 398 -13.28 -4.65 -6.48
C ASN A 398 -13.17 -5.58 -5.26
N PHE A 399 -13.00 -5.05 -4.04
CA PHE A 399 -12.98 -5.83 -2.81
C PHE A 399 -14.23 -5.54 -1.96
N PRO A 400 -14.83 -6.57 -1.34
CA PRO A 400 -15.91 -6.37 -0.37
C PRO A 400 -15.38 -5.73 0.91
N LEU A 401 -16.22 -5.01 1.63
CA LEU A 401 -15.91 -4.46 2.95
C LEU A 401 -15.99 -5.52 4.04
N PHE A 402 -15.14 -5.37 5.06
CA PHE A 402 -15.52 -5.82 6.39
C PHE A 402 -16.62 -4.89 6.93
N ILE A 403 -17.79 -5.44 7.21
CA ILE A 403 -18.90 -4.75 7.86
C ILE A 403 -18.86 -5.18 9.33
N ALA A 404 -18.20 -4.36 10.14
CA ALA A 404 -17.91 -4.63 11.55
C ALA A 404 -19.00 -4.06 12.47
N VAL A 405 -19.28 -4.75 13.57
CA VAL A 405 -20.16 -4.26 14.64
C VAL A 405 -19.74 -4.83 15.99
N ASP A 406 -20.01 -4.11 17.07
CA ASP A 406 -19.94 -4.63 18.45
C ASP A 406 -21.27 -5.25 18.88
N GLN A 407 -21.52 -6.51 18.49
CA GLN A 407 -22.66 -7.28 18.98
C GLN A 407 -22.17 -8.32 20.00
N GLU A 408 -21.75 -7.86 21.18
CA GLU A 408 -21.28 -8.69 22.29
C GLU A 408 -22.44 -9.37 23.03
N GLY A 409 -23.61 -8.72 23.03
CA GLY A 409 -24.75 -9.08 23.87
C GLY A 409 -24.79 -8.23 25.15
N GLY A 410 -25.92 -8.25 25.85
CA GLY A 410 -26.12 -7.42 27.04
C GLY A 410 -25.99 -5.93 26.71
N LEU A 411 -25.19 -5.22 27.52
CA LEU A 411 -24.99 -3.77 27.44
C LEU A 411 -24.42 -3.30 26.09
N VAL A 412 -23.60 -4.13 25.44
CA VAL A 412 -23.02 -3.83 24.13
C VAL A 412 -23.70 -4.67 23.06
N SER A 413 -24.85 -4.16 22.63
CA SER A 413 -25.67 -4.71 21.55
C SER A 413 -26.07 -3.58 20.62
N ARG A 414 -25.20 -3.20 19.67
CA ARG A 414 -25.43 -2.05 18.77
C ARG A 414 -26.72 -2.21 17.96
N ILE A 415 -27.04 -3.44 17.53
CA ILE A 415 -28.28 -3.76 16.83
C ILE A 415 -29.37 -4.03 17.88
N GLY A 416 -30.02 -2.97 18.35
CA GLY A 416 -30.98 -3.05 19.45
C GLY A 416 -32.22 -3.91 19.15
N PHE A 417 -32.63 -3.98 17.89
CA PHE A 417 -33.77 -4.79 17.45
C PHE A 417 -33.43 -6.28 17.21
N ALA A 418 -32.15 -6.68 17.34
CA ALA A 418 -31.75 -8.09 17.29
C ALA A 418 -32.43 -8.87 18.44
N SER A 419 -32.82 -10.11 18.17
CA SER A 419 -33.47 -10.97 19.16
C SER A 419 -32.44 -11.63 20.07
N GLU A 420 -31.32 -12.08 19.52
CA GLU A 420 -30.20 -12.66 20.26
C GLU A 420 -29.28 -11.58 20.85
N LYS A 421 -29.52 -11.23 22.10
CA LYS A 421 -28.72 -10.26 22.88
C LYS A 421 -28.25 -10.83 24.22
N THR A 422 -28.15 -12.17 24.35
CA THR A 422 -27.69 -12.83 25.59
C THR A 422 -26.35 -12.26 26.03
N ALA A 423 -26.28 -11.76 27.27
CA ALA A 423 -25.04 -11.20 27.81
C ALA A 423 -24.01 -12.31 28.04
N GLN A 424 -22.71 -12.00 27.93
CA GLN A 424 -21.67 -13.02 28.09
C GLN A 424 -21.69 -13.66 29.50
N SER A 425 -22.03 -12.89 30.54
CA SER A 425 -22.19 -13.36 31.91
C SER A 425 -23.33 -14.38 32.09
N GLU A 426 -24.31 -14.39 31.19
CA GLU A 426 -25.45 -15.33 31.21
C GLU A 426 -25.10 -16.69 30.58
N ILE A 427 -24.02 -16.76 29.81
CA ILE A 427 -23.59 -17.99 29.12
C ILE A 427 -22.92 -18.93 30.12
N LYS A 428 -23.55 -20.09 30.38
CA LYS A 428 -23.08 -21.03 31.42
C LYS A 428 -22.38 -22.28 30.88
N THR A 429 -22.65 -22.69 29.64
CA THR A 429 -22.13 -23.95 29.06
C THR A 429 -21.62 -23.73 27.65
N SER A 430 -20.66 -24.56 27.21
CA SER A 430 -20.14 -24.52 25.84
C SER A 430 -21.23 -24.76 24.78
N THR A 431 -22.19 -25.65 25.05
CA THR A 431 -23.35 -25.85 24.15
C THR A 431 -24.23 -24.60 24.07
N GLY A 432 -24.47 -23.93 25.21
CA GLY A 432 -25.18 -22.65 25.24
C GLY A 432 -24.43 -21.56 24.48
N ALA A 433 -23.11 -21.47 24.66
CA ALA A 433 -22.25 -20.54 23.95
C ALA A 433 -22.29 -20.75 22.43
N LEU A 434 -22.24 -22.01 21.97
CA LEU A 434 -22.38 -22.37 20.56
C LEU A 434 -23.73 -21.93 19.99
N GLN A 435 -24.82 -22.14 20.74
CA GLN A 435 -26.17 -21.75 20.33
C GLN A 435 -26.30 -20.22 20.22
N VAL A 436 -25.83 -19.49 21.23
CA VAL A 436 -25.81 -18.02 21.23
C VAL A 436 -25.00 -17.51 20.04
N GLY A 437 -23.79 -18.04 19.82
CA GLY A 437 -22.95 -17.69 18.68
C GLY A 437 -23.64 -17.96 17.33
N SER A 438 -24.29 -19.12 17.17
CA SER A 438 -25.03 -19.46 15.95
C SER A 438 -26.22 -18.54 15.71
N ASN A 439 -27.04 -18.27 16.73
CA ASN A 439 -28.21 -17.40 16.61
C ASN A 439 -27.79 -15.98 16.24
N ARG A 440 -26.82 -15.43 16.99
CA ARG A 440 -26.29 -14.10 16.75
C ARG A 440 -25.70 -13.99 15.36
N GLY A 441 -24.87 -14.96 14.97
CA GLY A 441 -24.24 -14.97 13.66
C GLY A 441 -25.26 -15.01 12.51
N LYS A 442 -26.36 -15.76 12.66
CA LYS A 442 -27.44 -15.80 11.66
C LYS A 442 -28.14 -14.45 11.52
N GLU A 443 -28.48 -13.80 12.64
CA GLU A 443 -29.12 -12.48 12.61
C GLU A 443 -28.21 -11.43 11.96
N LEU A 444 -26.93 -11.39 12.36
CA LEU A 444 -25.95 -10.48 11.76
C LEU A 444 -25.81 -10.71 10.25
N LYS A 445 -25.69 -11.97 9.83
CA LYS A 445 -25.56 -12.32 8.42
C LYS A 445 -26.78 -11.93 7.61
N THR A 446 -27.98 -12.08 8.16
CA THR A 446 -29.22 -11.65 7.49
C THR A 446 -29.25 -10.14 7.23
N LEU A 447 -28.60 -9.35 8.07
CA LEU A 447 -28.49 -7.90 7.91
C LEU A 447 -27.35 -7.49 6.96
N GLY A 448 -26.48 -8.42 6.55
CA GLY A 448 -25.30 -8.14 5.72
C GLY A 448 -24.03 -7.82 6.52
N VAL A 449 -24.08 -7.87 7.85
CA VAL A 449 -22.90 -7.79 8.71
C VAL A 449 -22.05 -9.05 8.52
N ASN A 450 -20.74 -8.90 8.42
CA ASN A 450 -19.82 -10.03 8.20
C ASN A 450 -18.68 -10.13 9.21
N LEU A 451 -18.48 -9.12 10.07
CA LEU A 451 -17.49 -9.13 11.14
C LEU A 451 -18.16 -8.70 12.46
N ASN A 452 -18.05 -9.53 13.48
CA ASN A 452 -18.43 -9.17 14.84
C ASN A 452 -17.17 -8.99 15.69
N LEU A 453 -17.05 -7.82 16.32
CA LEU A 453 -15.94 -7.50 17.22
C LEU A 453 -16.22 -8.11 18.61
N ALA A 454 -16.36 -9.43 18.66
CA ALA A 454 -16.70 -10.20 19.84
C ALA A 454 -16.23 -11.67 19.65
N PRO A 455 -15.99 -12.44 20.73
CA PRO A 455 -16.29 -12.16 22.13
C PRO A 455 -15.23 -11.37 22.91
N LEU A 456 -15.62 -10.91 24.10
CA LEU A 456 -14.75 -10.27 25.09
C LEU A 456 -14.15 -11.32 26.03
N LEU A 457 -12.81 -11.42 26.08
CA LEU A 457 -12.04 -12.41 26.86
C LEU A 457 -11.30 -11.79 28.05
N ASP A 458 -11.54 -10.51 28.33
CA ASP A 458 -10.93 -9.78 29.44
C ASP A 458 -11.24 -10.45 30.80
N LEU A 459 -10.20 -10.74 31.58
CA LEU A 459 -10.33 -11.19 32.97
C LEU A 459 -10.58 -9.98 33.85
N THR A 460 -11.80 -9.86 34.38
CA THR A 460 -12.21 -8.68 35.13
C THR A 460 -12.73 -9.05 36.51
N SER A 461 -12.63 -8.10 37.44
CA SER A 461 -13.22 -8.17 38.78
C SER A 461 -14.27 -7.08 38.95
N SER A 462 -15.14 -7.24 39.96
CA SER A 462 -16.11 -6.20 40.30
C SER A 462 -15.41 -4.86 40.56
N GLY A 463 -15.83 -3.81 39.86
CA GLY A 463 -15.21 -2.49 39.89
C GLY A 463 -14.37 -2.16 38.65
N ASP A 464 -13.97 -3.16 37.86
CA ASP A 464 -13.33 -2.95 36.55
C ASP A 464 -14.36 -2.41 35.55
N PHE A 465 -13.94 -1.54 34.63
CA PHE A 465 -14.87 -0.87 33.71
C PHE A 465 -15.57 -1.83 32.73
N LEU A 466 -14.93 -2.96 32.41
CA LEU A 466 -15.48 -4.00 31.52
C LEU A 466 -16.27 -5.08 32.25
N TYR A 467 -16.38 -5.04 33.58
CA TYR A 467 -16.90 -6.17 34.35
C TYR A 467 -18.30 -6.64 33.87
N GLU A 468 -19.20 -5.69 33.61
CA GLU A 468 -20.57 -5.97 33.15
C GLU A 468 -20.66 -6.51 31.71
N ARG A 469 -19.60 -6.35 30.90
CA ARG A 469 -19.48 -6.91 29.54
C ARG A 469 -18.84 -8.29 29.52
N SER A 470 -18.08 -8.61 30.56
CA SER A 470 -17.29 -9.85 30.63
C SER A 470 -18.15 -11.09 30.87
N PHE A 471 -17.54 -12.26 30.72
CA PHE A 471 -18.14 -13.53 31.13
C PHE A 471 -18.30 -13.69 32.65
N GLN A 472 -17.60 -12.87 33.46
CA GLN A 472 -17.60 -12.94 34.94
C GLN A 472 -17.26 -14.35 35.46
N LYS A 473 -16.22 -14.96 34.87
CA LYS A 473 -15.82 -16.35 35.07
C LYS A 473 -14.30 -16.49 35.16
N PRO A 474 -13.78 -17.60 35.72
CA PRO A 474 -12.36 -17.92 35.65
C PRO A 474 -11.86 -18.08 34.20
N ALA A 475 -10.56 -17.81 33.97
CA ALA A 475 -9.94 -17.85 32.64
C ALA A 475 -10.18 -19.15 31.88
N THR A 476 -10.07 -20.29 32.57
CA THR A 476 -10.32 -21.61 31.98
C THR A 476 -11.74 -21.73 31.41
N GLU A 477 -12.76 -21.34 32.16
CA GLU A 477 -14.15 -21.34 31.70
C GLU A 477 -14.37 -20.37 30.53
N ILE A 478 -13.81 -19.16 30.62
CA ILE A 478 -13.90 -18.14 29.55
C ILE A 478 -13.38 -18.70 28.24
N GLY A 479 -12.21 -19.34 28.25
CA GLY A 479 -11.61 -19.94 27.06
C GLY A 479 -12.53 -20.95 26.38
N TYR A 480 -13.15 -21.87 27.14
CA TYR A 480 -14.08 -22.87 26.58
C TYR A 480 -15.39 -22.26 26.07
N LEU A 481 -15.93 -21.26 26.76
CA LEU A 481 -17.15 -20.57 26.33
C LEU A 481 -16.91 -19.73 25.08
N ALA A 482 -15.84 -18.92 25.07
CA ALA A 482 -15.44 -18.10 23.94
C ALA A 482 -15.16 -18.96 22.70
N LYS A 483 -14.40 -20.06 22.84
CA LYS A 483 -14.16 -21.02 21.75
C LYS A 483 -15.48 -21.50 21.12
N SER A 484 -16.44 -21.93 21.93
CA SER A 484 -17.73 -22.41 21.43
C SER A 484 -18.58 -21.30 20.80
N LEU A 485 -18.56 -20.10 21.37
CA LEU A 485 -19.26 -18.93 20.80
C LEU A 485 -18.71 -18.57 19.42
N ILE A 486 -17.37 -18.52 19.29
CA ILE A 486 -16.68 -18.25 18.02
C ILE A 486 -17.07 -19.31 16.97
N LEU A 487 -17.05 -20.59 17.33
CA LEU A 487 -17.46 -21.67 16.41
C LEU A 487 -18.91 -21.52 15.95
N GLY A 488 -19.80 -21.02 16.82
CA GLY A 488 -21.20 -20.75 16.48
C GLY A 488 -21.33 -19.62 15.46
N GLN A 489 -20.66 -18.49 15.70
CA GLN A 489 -20.65 -17.34 14.77
C GLN A 489 -20.02 -17.71 13.42
N LYS A 490 -18.88 -18.41 13.46
CA LYS A 490 -18.18 -18.90 12.27
C LYS A 490 -19.01 -19.88 11.46
N GLY A 491 -19.74 -20.78 12.12
CA GLY A 491 -20.70 -21.68 11.48
C GLY A 491 -21.86 -20.96 10.77
N ALA A 492 -22.21 -19.75 11.22
CA ALA A 492 -23.15 -18.88 10.53
C ALA A 492 -22.50 -18.09 9.37
N GLY A 493 -21.16 -18.02 9.31
CA GLY A 493 -20.41 -17.25 8.32
C GLY A 493 -20.08 -15.83 8.77
N ILE A 494 -19.99 -15.59 10.08
CA ILE A 494 -19.52 -14.32 10.66
C ILE A 494 -18.07 -14.47 11.11
N LEU A 495 -17.23 -13.53 10.69
CA LEU A 495 -15.86 -13.39 11.15
C LEU A 495 -15.85 -12.83 12.58
N THR A 496 -14.85 -13.21 13.37
CA THR A 496 -14.77 -12.82 14.79
C THR A 496 -13.45 -12.13 15.13
N ALA A 497 -13.53 -11.12 15.99
CA ALA A 497 -12.37 -10.52 16.65
C ALA A 497 -12.44 -10.78 18.16
N ILE A 498 -11.54 -11.63 18.67
CA ILE A 498 -11.40 -11.82 20.12
C ILE A 498 -10.72 -10.59 20.72
N LYS A 499 -11.22 -10.10 21.85
CA LYS A 499 -10.72 -8.84 22.42
C LYS A 499 -10.81 -8.77 23.95
N HIS A 500 -10.04 -7.93 24.62
CA HIS A 500 -8.91 -7.17 24.07
C HIS A 500 -7.62 -7.81 24.55
N PHE A 501 -6.70 -8.14 23.65
CA PHE A 501 -5.45 -8.78 24.02
C PHE A 501 -4.44 -7.74 24.55
N PRO A 502 -3.73 -7.99 25.67
CA PRO A 502 -3.80 -9.16 26.54
C PRO A 502 -4.87 -9.07 27.63
N GLY A 503 -5.43 -7.88 27.89
CA GLY A 503 -6.61 -7.73 28.73
C GLY A 503 -6.68 -6.40 29.51
N TYR A 504 -7.85 -5.81 29.58
CA TYR A 504 -8.16 -4.62 30.38
C TYR A 504 -8.43 -4.91 31.87
N GLY A 505 -8.08 -6.10 32.36
CA GLY A 505 -8.30 -6.50 33.75
C GLY A 505 -7.60 -5.59 34.76
N GLY A 506 -8.27 -5.27 35.86
CA GLY A 506 -7.74 -4.39 36.91
C GLY A 506 -7.71 -2.90 36.57
N ILE A 507 -8.35 -2.49 35.48
CA ILE A 507 -8.51 -1.09 35.07
C ILE A 507 -9.92 -0.64 35.44
N THR A 508 -10.02 0.42 36.23
CA THR A 508 -11.31 0.98 36.70
C THR A 508 -11.76 2.20 35.90
N VAL A 509 -10.85 2.82 35.16
CA VAL A 509 -11.12 4.01 34.33
C VAL A 509 -11.46 3.59 32.91
N HIS A 510 -12.31 4.37 32.24
CA HIS A 510 -12.64 4.13 30.84
C HIS A 510 -11.43 4.50 29.96
N PRO A 511 -10.92 3.58 29.11
CA PRO A 511 -9.71 3.81 28.32
C PRO A 511 -9.88 4.90 27.26
N GLU A 512 -11.10 5.27 26.91
CA GLU A 512 -11.37 6.47 26.09
C GLU A 512 -10.89 7.75 26.79
N ASN A 513 -11.07 7.85 28.11
CA ASN A 513 -10.82 9.09 28.85
C ASN A 513 -9.39 9.19 29.39
N GLU A 514 -8.79 8.04 29.74
CA GLU A 514 -7.48 8.00 30.38
C GLU A 514 -6.70 6.77 29.92
N LEU A 515 -5.46 6.99 29.47
CA LEU A 515 -4.61 5.90 29.01
C LEU A 515 -4.08 5.13 30.20
N ALA A 516 -4.63 3.94 30.40
CA ALA A 516 -4.27 3.08 31.52
C ALA A 516 -2.81 2.60 31.44
N ILE A 517 -2.15 2.58 32.60
CA ILE A 517 -0.79 2.08 32.77
C ILE A 517 -0.79 1.03 33.86
N VAL A 518 -0.48 -0.21 33.49
CA VAL A 518 -0.39 -1.35 34.42
C VAL A 518 1.04 -1.90 34.43
N ASN A 519 1.45 -2.47 35.57
CA ASN A 519 2.80 -3.01 35.69
C ASN A 519 2.93 -4.40 35.04
N GLU A 520 1.90 -5.23 35.18
CA GLU A 520 1.91 -6.66 34.90
C GLU A 520 1.19 -6.99 33.60
N ILE A 521 1.59 -8.07 32.94
CA ILE A 521 0.85 -8.65 31.82
C ILE A 521 -0.27 -9.53 32.42
N PRO A 522 -1.54 -9.35 32.01
CA PRO A 522 -2.64 -10.22 32.45
C PRO A 522 -2.42 -11.69 32.08
N GLU A 523 -3.16 -12.59 32.74
CA GLU A 523 -3.24 -13.99 32.30
C GLU A 523 -3.95 -14.06 30.92
N ILE A 524 -3.35 -14.83 30.01
CA ILE A 524 -3.80 -14.96 28.61
C ILE A 524 -4.27 -16.38 28.24
N SER A 525 -4.35 -17.30 29.20
CA SER A 525 -4.69 -18.73 28.96
C SER A 525 -6.05 -18.91 28.27
N GLN A 526 -6.99 -17.99 28.51
CA GLN A 526 -8.29 -17.91 27.85
C GLN A 526 -8.18 -17.53 26.36
N PHE A 527 -7.23 -16.67 25.99
CA PHE A 527 -6.98 -16.32 24.58
C PHE A 527 -6.37 -17.50 23.83
N GLU A 528 -5.38 -18.17 24.42
CA GLU A 528 -4.79 -19.40 23.86
C GLU A 528 -5.88 -20.44 23.61
N LYS A 529 -6.79 -20.62 24.58
CA LYS A 529 -7.89 -21.57 24.44
C LYS A 529 -8.90 -21.19 23.35
N ALA A 530 -9.26 -19.91 23.26
CA ALA A 530 -10.17 -19.43 22.23
C ALA A 530 -9.55 -19.49 20.82
N MET A 531 -8.23 -19.34 20.71
CA MET A 531 -7.47 -19.44 19.46
C MET A 531 -7.64 -20.80 18.78
N GLU A 532 -7.95 -21.87 19.53
CA GLU A 532 -8.29 -23.19 18.98
C GLU A 532 -9.54 -23.18 18.07
N ALA A 533 -10.38 -22.13 18.11
CA ALA A 533 -11.49 -21.93 17.17
C ALA A 533 -11.05 -21.25 15.86
N ASN A 534 -9.78 -20.85 15.74
CA ASN A 534 -9.22 -20.06 14.65
C ASN A 534 -10.05 -18.80 14.36
N PRO A 535 -10.22 -17.87 15.33
CA PRO A 535 -10.81 -16.57 15.04
C PRO A 535 -9.99 -15.85 13.96
N GLU A 536 -10.65 -15.03 13.17
CA GLU A 536 -10.00 -14.31 12.07
C GLU A 536 -9.16 -13.14 12.57
N PHE A 537 -9.59 -12.51 13.65
CA PHE A 537 -8.94 -11.34 14.22
C PHE A 537 -8.67 -11.49 15.72
N ILE A 538 -7.63 -10.81 16.17
CA ILE A 538 -7.34 -10.55 17.58
C ILE A 538 -7.14 -9.05 17.76
N MET A 539 -7.99 -8.45 18.58
CA MET A 539 -7.95 -7.01 18.84
C MET A 539 -7.01 -6.70 20.00
N THR A 540 -6.15 -5.71 19.83
CA THR A 540 -5.17 -5.27 20.84
C THR A 540 -5.74 -4.18 21.74
N ALA A 541 -5.36 -4.18 23.02
CA ALA A 541 -5.80 -3.16 23.98
C ALA A 541 -4.92 -1.90 23.92
N ASN A 542 -5.53 -0.72 24.03
CA ASN A 542 -4.80 0.55 24.16
C ASN A 542 -4.40 0.79 25.63
N VAL A 543 -3.46 -0.01 26.12
CA VAL A 543 -2.96 0.02 27.51
C VAL A 543 -1.44 -0.11 27.51
N ILE A 544 -0.77 0.62 28.41
CA ILE A 544 0.68 0.47 28.64
C ILE A 544 0.90 -0.63 29.68
N TYR A 545 1.56 -1.72 29.28
CA TYR A 545 1.98 -2.81 30.17
C TYR A 545 3.49 -2.71 30.39
N LYS A 546 3.93 -2.17 31.55
CA LYS A 546 5.35 -1.81 31.76
C LYS A 546 6.33 -2.98 31.61
N LYS A 547 5.88 -4.21 31.84
CA LYS A 547 6.70 -5.41 31.62
C LYS A 547 7.02 -5.70 30.15
N LEU A 548 6.18 -5.23 29.22
CA LEU A 548 6.42 -5.35 27.77
C LEU A 548 7.07 -4.07 27.23
N ASP A 549 6.48 -2.92 27.55
CA ASP A 549 6.96 -1.62 27.13
C ASP A 549 6.57 -0.56 28.17
N PRO A 550 7.53 0.16 28.76
CA PRO A 550 7.25 1.15 29.79
C PRO A 550 6.65 2.46 29.23
N THR A 551 6.66 2.66 27.91
CA THR A 551 6.37 3.94 27.26
C THR A 551 5.23 3.89 26.27
N LEU A 552 5.11 2.80 25.51
CA LEU A 552 4.15 2.67 24.43
C LEU A 552 2.98 1.77 24.85
N PRO A 553 1.74 2.08 24.40
CA PRO A 553 0.63 1.17 24.56
C PRO A 553 0.89 -0.11 23.75
N PHE A 554 0.22 -1.20 24.13
CA PHE A 554 0.40 -2.52 23.52
C PHE A 554 0.31 -2.47 22.00
N THR A 555 -0.71 -1.79 21.46
CA THR A 555 -0.95 -1.59 20.04
C THR A 555 0.23 -0.96 19.29
N PHE A 556 1.06 -0.15 19.96
CA PHE A 556 2.15 0.62 19.33
C PHE A 556 3.52 -0.05 19.51
N SER A 557 3.64 -1.02 20.43
CA SER A 557 4.93 -1.58 20.81
C SER A 557 5.29 -2.82 19.99
N LYS A 558 6.40 -2.75 19.25
CA LYS A 558 7.01 -3.90 18.54
C LYS A 558 7.21 -5.11 19.47
N THR A 559 7.66 -4.90 20.71
CA THR A 559 7.86 -5.96 21.70
C THR A 559 6.54 -6.59 22.13
N ALA A 560 5.50 -5.77 22.35
CA ALA A 560 4.19 -6.26 22.74
C ALA A 560 3.49 -7.03 21.60
N ILE A 561 3.54 -6.52 20.37
CA ILE A 561 3.01 -7.22 19.20
C ILE A 561 3.78 -8.53 18.93
N GLN A 562 5.10 -8.55 19.13
CA GLN A 562 5.86 -9.80 19.04
C GLN A 562 5.43 -10.79 20.13
N PHE A 563 5.15 -10.31 21.35
CA PHE A 563 4.57 -11.15 22.40
C PHE A 563 3.21 -11.74 21.97
N LEU A 564 2.33 -10.95 21.35
CA LEU A 564 1.06 -11.47 20.79
C LEU A 564 1.34 -12.55 19.73
N LYS A 565 2.20 -12.27 18.74
CA LYS A 565 2.53 -13.20 17.64
C LYS A 565 3.11 -14.53 18.14
N ASN A 566 3.87 -14.50 19.22
CA ASN A 566 4.43 -15.71 19.84
C ASN A 566 3.37 -16.56 20.57
N ASN A 567 2.22 -15.98 20.91
CA ASN A 567 1.13 -16.63 21.66
C ASN A 567 -0.17 -16.74 20.84
N SER A 568 -0.10 -16.59 19.52
CA SER A 568 -1.25 -16.67 18.62
C SER A 568 -0.93 -17.49 17.37
N ASN A 569 -1.97 -17.84 16.59
CA ASN A 569 -1.76 -18.47 15.29
C ASN A 569 -1.14 -17.47 14.30
N PRO A 570 -0.23 -17.88 13.40
CA PRO A 570 0.39 -16.97 12.44
C PRO A 570 -0.60 -16.32 11.45
N GLU A 571 -1.74 -16.98 11.23
CA GLU A 571 -2.78 -16.56 10.29
C GLU A 571 -3.81 -15.60 10.89
N VAL A 572 -3.81 -15.39 12.21
CA VAL A 572 -4.74 -14.43 12.82
C VAL A 572 -4.32 -13.01 12.42
N LEU A 573 -5.28 -12.19 11.99
CA LEU A 573 -5.03 -10.77 11.74
C LEU A 573 -5.03 -10.01 13.06
N ILE A 574 -4.03 -9.15 13.26
CA ILE A 574 -3.97 -8.25 14.40
C ILE A 574 -4.73 -6.98 14.05
N ILE A 575 -5.78 -6.68 14.80
CA ILE A 575 -6.57 -5.46 14.66
C ILE A 575 -6.33 -4.55 15.86
N SER A 576 -6.26 -3.23 15.66
CA SER A 576 -6.23 -2.28 16.76
C SER A 576 -7.61 -2.19 17.42
N ASP A 577 -7.66 -1.84 18.70
CA ASP A 577 -8.81 -1.10 19.23
C ASP A 577 -8.86 0.30 18.57
N ASP A 578 -9.87 1.11 18.83
CA ASP A 578 -10.00 2.41 18.18
C ASP A 578 -8.73 3.27 18.38
N LEU A 579 -8.21 3.86 17.31
CA LEU A 579 -7.04 4.73 17.37
C LEU A 579 -7.41 6.21 17.51
N ALA A 580 -8.70 6.53 17.29
CA ALA A 580 -9.23 7.86 17.51
C ALA A 580 -9.57 8.14 18.99
N GLN A 581 -9.20 7.26 19.93
CA GLN A 581 -9.52 7.47 21.35
C GLN A 581 -8.82 8.72 21.91
N ASP A 582 -9.58 9.54 22.61
CA ASP A 582 -9.11 10.73 23.33
C ASP A 582 -7.85 10.47 24.17
N SER A 583 -7.77 9.33 24.86
CA SER A 583 -6.61 9.00 25.70
C SER A 583 -5.30 8.83 24.93
N LEU A 584 -5.37 8.37 23.68
CA LEU A 584 -4.22 8.28 22.78
C LEU A 584 -3.90 9.66 22.20
N LEU A 585 -4.91 10.37 21.69
CA LEU A 585 -4.78 11.70 21.09
C LEU A 585 -4.21 12.73 22.06
N ASN A 586 -4.53 12.62 23.35
CA ASN A 586 -4.01 13.50 24.40
C ASN A 586 -2.54 13.21 24.75
N LYS A 587 -2.00 12.03 24.40
CA LYS A 587 -0.66 11.61 24.80
C LYS A 587 0.33 11.50 23.63
N PHE A 588 -0.14 11.15 22.46
CA PHE A 588 0.68 10.91 21.26
C PHE A 588 0.23 11.83 20.13
N PRO A 589 1.16 12.35 19.33
CA PRO A 589 0.80 13.05 18.10
C PRO A 589 0.10 12.06 17.14
N LEU A 590 -0.86 12.57 16.36
CA LEU A 590 -1.61 11.76 15.38
C LEU A 590 -0.69 10.97 14.43
N GLU A 591 0.42 11.58 14.05
CA GLU A 591 1.47 10.96 13.24
C GLU A 591 2.00 9.65 13.88
N GLU A 592 2.25 9.62 15.19
CA GLU A 592 2.69 8.41 15.89
C GLU A 592 1.55 7.38 15.97
N ILE A 593 0.32 7.83 16.22
CA ILE A 593 -0.87 6.98 16.32
C ILE A 593 -1.12 6.20 15.01
N VAL A 594 -0.92 6.84 13.86
CA VAL A 594 -1.12 6.18 12.56
C VAL A 594 0.09 5.32 12.14
N LYS A 595 1.31 5.71 12.54
CA LYS A 595 2.56 5.03 12.13
C LYS A 595 2.90 3.81 12.98
N LEU A 596 2.92 3.99 14.30
CA LEU A 596 3.49 3.00 15.23
C LEU A 596 2.78 1.64 15.22
N PRO A 597 1.45 1.53 15.11
CA PRO A 597 0.78 0.23 15.04
C PRO A 597 1.25 -0.62 13.85
N VAL A 598 1.30 -0.04 12.65
CA VAL A 598 1.74 -0.76 11.44
C VAL A 598 3.20 -1.13 11.54
N GLU A 599 4.02 -0.24 12.08
CA GLU A 599 5.42 -0.53 12.37
C GLU A 599 5.59 -1.66 13.40
N ALA A 600 4.72 -1.74 14.40
CA ALA A 600 4.67 -2.85 15.36
C ALA A 600 4.19 -4.16 14.71
N GLY A 601 3.54 -4.07 13.56
CA GLY A 601 3.03 -5.19 12.78
C GLY A 601 1.58 -5.53 13.10
N VAL A 602 0.78 -4.52 13.47
CA VAL A 602 -0.69 -4.55 13.42
C VAL A 602 -1.13 -4.55 11.96
N ASP A 603 -2.11 -5.40 11.63
CA ASP A 603 -2.58 -5.56 10.25
C ASP A 603 -3.70 -4.56 9.92
N VAL A 604 -4.68 -4.39 10.81
CA VAL A 604 -5.87 -3.56 10.59
C VAL A 604 -5.95 -2.45 11.65
N LEU A 605 -6.21 -1.22 11.20
CA LEU A 605 -6.36 -0.04 12.03
C LEU A 605 -7.83 0.39 12.07
N ILE A 606 -8.36 0.59 13.28
CA ILE A 606 -9.70 1.15 13.49
C ILE A 606 -9.60 2.65 13.73
N PHE A 607 -10.39 3.43 12.97
CA PHE A 607 -10.65 4.84 13.23
C PHE A 607 -12.16 5.06 13.27
N SER A 608 -12.76 5.13 14.46
CA SER A 608 -14.21 5.26 14.60
C SER A 608 -14.76 6.62 14.14
N GLY A 609 -13.93 7.67 14.16
CA GLY A 609 -14.33 9.02 13.80
C GLY A 609 -14.97 9.83 14.93
N TRP A 610 -14.92 9.36 16.18
CA TRP A 610 -15.59 9.99 17.31
C TRP A 610 -14.92 11.30 17.77
N ASP A 611 -13.62 11.28 18.08
CA ASP A 611 -12.89 12.45 18.59
C ASP A 611 -12.15 13.23 17.49
N ILE A 612 -11.79 12.57 16.39
CA ILE A 612 -11.23 13.19 15.19
C ILE A 612 -11.96 12.71 13.95
N GLU A 613 -12.05 13.56 12.94
CA GLU A 613 -12.58 13.15 11.64
C GLU A 613 -11.70 12.03 11.06
N VAL A 614 -12.34 10.95 10.57
CA VAL A 614 -11.66 9.81 9.95
C VAL A 614 -10.67 10.26 8.87
N SER A 615 -11.06 11.23 8.04
CA SER A 615 -10.23 11.77 6.96
C SER A 615 -8.87 12.30 7.45
N GLN A 616 -8.80 12.87 8.66
CA GLN A 616 -7.56 13.39 9.22
C GLN A 616 -6.59 12.26 9.58
N GLY A 617 -7.08 11.18 10.20
CA GLY A 617 -6.27 9.99 10.50
C GLY A 617 -5.76 9.31 9.24
N LEU A 618 -6.63 9.15 8.24
CA LEU A 618 -6.25 8.57 6.95
C LEU A 618 -5.22 9.44 6.22
N GLU A 619 -5.45 10.75 6.07
CA GLU A 619 -4.52 11.65 5.38
C GLU A 619 -3.14 11.69 6.06
N ALA A 620 -3.11 11.67 7.40
CA ALA A 620 -1.87 11.59 8.16
C ALA A 620 -1.10 10.29 7.85
N PHE A 621 -1.79 9.15 7.77
CA PHE A 621 -1.15 7.88 7.38
C PHE A 621 -0.62 7.93 5.94
N TYR A 622 -1.44 8.39 4.99
CA TYR A 622 -1.06 8.48 3.57
C TYR A 622 0.15 9.41 3.38
N THR A 623 0.19 10.53 4.10
CA THR A 623 1.35 11.43 4.10
C THR A 623 2.59 10.74 4.64
N ALA A 624 2.49 10.09 5.79
CA ALA A 624 3.60 9.35 6.39
C ALA A 624 4.12 8.23 5.47
N PHE A 625 3.22 7.50 4.80
CA PHE A 625 3.58 6.48 3.84
C PHE A 625 4.32 7.06 2.63
N LYS A 626 3.79 8.13 2.01
CA LYS A 626 4.43 8.80 0.87
C LYS A 626 5.80 9.37 1.21
N ASN A 627 5.99 9.84 2.43
CA ASN A 627 7.28 10.33 2.93
C ASN A 627 8.27 9.21 3.27
N GLY A 628 7.87 7.94 3.20
CA GLY A 628 8.70 6.80 3.58
C GLY A 628 8.90 6.64 5.10
N GLU A 629 8.02 7.23 5.91
CA GLU A 629 8.05 7.14 7.37
C GLU A 629 7.39 5.86 7.90
N VAL A 630 6.58 5.19 7.07
CA VAL A 630 6.02 3.86 7.31
C VAL A 630 6.69 2.87 6.36
N SER A 631 7.10 1.71 6.88
CA SER A 631 7.70 0.65 6.07
C SER A 631 6.72 0.13 5.01
N LYS A 632 7.09 0.31 3.75
CA LYS A 632 6.37 -0.26 2.60
C LYS A 632 6.15 -1.77 2.74
N ALA A 633 7.16 -2.49 3.24
CA ALA A 633 7.08 -3.95 3.41
C ALA A 633 6.07 -4.35 4.49
N ASN A 634 5.94 -3.58 5.57
CA ASN A 634 4.93 -3.84 6.62
C ASN A 634 3.53 -3.62 6.06
N VAL A 635 3.32 -2.52 5.33
CA VAL A 635 2.05 -2.21 4.66
C VAL A 635 1.68 -3.29 3.64
N GLU A 636 2.61 -3.68 2.77
CA GLU A 636 2.39 -4.74 1.78
C GLU A 636 2.00 -6.07 2.44
N THR A 637 2.68 -6.43 3.54
CA THR A 637 2.38 -7.64 4.31
C THR A 637 0.97 -7.61 4.88
N ALA A 638 0.60 -6.51 5.56
CA ALA A 638 -0.73 -6.34 6.17
C ALA A 638 -1.84 -6.33 5.12
N VAL A 639 -1.71 -5.52 4.06
CA VAL A 639 -2.67 -5.45 2.95
C VAL A 639 -2.85 -6.82 2.28
N SER A 640 -1.74 -7.55 2.03
CA SER A 640 -1.81 -8.87 1.44
C SER A 640 -2.59 -9.86 2.31
N ARG A 641 -2.32 -9.89 3.63
CA ARG A 641 -3.04 -10.77 4.57
C ARG A 641 -4.53 -10.42 4.62
N ILE A 642 -4.89 -9.13 4.61
CA ILE A 642 -6.27 -8.65 4.58
C ILE A 642 -7.00 -9.09 3.31
N ILE A 643 -6.41 -8.84 2.14
CA ILE A 643 -7.01 -9.20 0.85
C ILE A 643 -7.19 -10.73 0.75
N GLN A 644 -6.19 -11.50 1.19
CA GLN A 644 -6.30 -12.96 1.22
C GLN A 644 -7.45 -13.44 2.10
N LEU A 645 -7.65 -12.83 3.28
CA LEU A 645 -8.78 -13.16 4.15
C LEU A 645 -10.11 -12.86 3.45
N LYS A 646 -10.24 -11.67 2.83
CA LYS A 646 -11.46 -11.29 2.09
C LYS A 646 -11.77 -12.26 0.96
N GLN A 647 -10.79 -12.58 0.12
CA GLN A 647 -10.96 -13.52 -0.99
C GLN A 647 -11.34 -14.94 -0.53
N LYS A 648 -10.86 -15.33 0.66
CA LYS A 648 -11.18 -16.63 1.27
C LYS A 648 -12.60 -16.67 1.86
N THR A 649 -13.09 -15.55 2.40
CA THR A 649 -14.27 -15.55 3.31
C THR A 649 -15.48 -14.76 2.81
N LEU A 650 -15.31 -13.74 1.96
CA LEU A 650 -16.33 -12.77 1.57
C LEU A 650 -16.66 -12.82 0.07
N LYS A 651 -16.81 -14.03 -0.49
CA LYS A 651 -17.12 -14.21 -1.92
C LYS A 651 -18.54 -13.81 -2.30
#